data_AF-A0A1Q3N2I5-F1
#
_entry.id   AF-A0A1Q3N2I5-F1
#
_cell.length_a   1.000
_cell.length_b   1.000
_cell.length_c   1.000
_cell.angle_alpha   90.00
_cell.angle_beta   90.00
_cell.angle_gamma   90.00
#
_symmetry.space_group_name_H-M   'P 1'
#
loop_
_entity.id
_entity.type
_entity.pdbx_description
1 polymer ?
#
loop_
_entity_poly.entity_id
_entity_poly.type
_entity_poly.pdbx_seq_one_letter_code
_entity_poly.pdbx_strand_id
1 'polypeptide(L)'
;MRSKLFGLLLLIHAMPLITVGQEPNNNTDHYFKAKNEIVDMLEGKVPLSYERAIYLIENAWWDGELDDDLFDAFIANGINHIKTIEQQSTYIYLIPNDPKPFHEILKDKSREDAGFNSTARVNFAIYAYLTDTLKFVRPDSTLYTNYPSSYSHSDPFGTVDWKNTQVSNLLWNGEGNCFALASLYKIFSERLHSDADICTAPGHIYISHKDNKGTQFNIELATRSFPGAGTIATLSYTTMDAIKNGISLRQLTTKQAVALTLVYLAKGYEDKFSQREDSDSFLLNCAELALHYDSLNLNAMLLKSEVLERILIAKRQPIEHLRSYPVFQEYQSHIQKLYSLGYREMPKNMKDILIRGLMKDTITQLAQKNYLNAGKLKSRTNRTSYASLSGGLFDETITTKPVEQFGSTLFDTRTQTIKGFVLQQQQLNSYTFDPVLFAWNIDPLAHKAPGWNPYNFCFNSPVYYIDPTGEYPIYFMTRSYAPFKTFGPGNEWHGDNRGHSIEKYASYRTRVIITHDTELKTTHADGGRSRSYTIDKKKDAYSPTHTSNRSKGSDIDVHSYGGNEAQIGAPDIDQFTKFTTKIEGNINKDHILSITGTISGDDFPNQESLIYDAKGNTLWLGNFETSGDRQWGPVKNLWGKDEDDVHINVNIRIKVNSEGTFKGVMQKDKDGKENMISIDEWNKNFR
;
A
#
# COMPACT_ATOMS: atom_id res chain seq x y z
N MET A 1 46.45 19.07 -23.67
CA MET A 1 47.70 18.28 -23.51
C MET A 1 47.31 16.96 -22.85
N ARG A 2 47.46 15.74 -23.37
CA ARG A 2 47.95 15.08 -24.60
C ARG A 2 47.08 13.78 -24.67
N SER A 3 46.20 13.58 -25.63
CA SER A 3 46.38 12.84 -26.91
C SER A 3 47.04 11.45 -26.84
N LYS A 4 46.28 10.43 -27.31
CA LYS A 4 46.60 9.37 -28.30
C LYS A 4 45.43 8.35 -28.27
N LEU A 5 44.41 8.40 -29.13
CA LEU A 5 44.35 8.06 -30.57
C LEU A 5 44.71 6.59 -30.87
N PHE A 6 43.72 5.78 -31.24
CA PHE A 6 43.83 4.79 -32.33
C PHE A 6 42.44 4.52 -32.90
N GLY A 7 42.33 4.63 -34.22
CA GLY A 7 41.10 4.43 -34.98
C GLY A 7 41.05 3.11 -35.72
N LEU A 8 39.82 2.78 -36.09
CA LEU A 8 39.35 2.07 -37.28
C LEU A 8 39.79 0.60 -37.52
N LEU A 9 38.82 -0.30 -37.47
CA LEU A 9 38.62 -1.30 -38.53
C LEU A 9 37.18 -1.85 -38.48
N LEU A 10 36.36 -1.37 -39.43
CA LEU A 10 35.14 -2.05 -39.85
C LEU A 10 35.56 -3.34 -40.55
N LEU A 11 35.19 -4.49 -39.97
CA LEU A 11 35.23 -5.78 -40.64
C LEU A 11 33.80 -6.31 -40.70
N ILE A 12 33.18 -6.08 -41.87
CA ILE A 12 31.97 -6.77 -42.28
C ILE A 12 32.38 -8.23 -42.49
N HIS A 13 32.00 -9.09 -41.56
CA HIS A 13 31.93 -10.53 -41.80
C HIS A 13 30.45 -10.86 -42.00
N ALA A 14 30.11 -11.13 -43.25
CA ALA A 14 28.87 -11.80 -43.62
C ALA A 14 28.87 -13.18 -42.97
N MET A 15 28.20 -13.31 -41.81
CA MET A 15 27.85 -14.61 -41.27
C MET A 15 26.66 -15.15 -42.08
N PRO A 16 26.68 -16.43 -42.49
CA PRO A 16 25.54 -17.03 -43.15
C PRO A 16 24.35 -16.98 -42.19
N LEU A 17 23.18 -16.60 -42.70
CA LEU A 17 21.90 -16.87 -42.02
C LEU A 17 21.81 -18.38 -41.80
N ILE A 18 22.21 -18.83 -40.63
CA ILE A 18 21.75 -20.11 -40.10
C ILE A 18 20.39 -19.77 -39.48
N THR A 19 19.33 -19.96 -40.26
CA THR A 19 18.00 -20.19 -39.69
C THR A 19 18.08 -21.49 -38.91
N VAL A 20 18.49 -21.41 -37.64
CA VAL A 20 18.17 -22.44 -36.67
C VAL A 20 16.67 -22.28 -36.40
N GLY A 21 15.85 -22.99 -37.18
CA GLY A 21 14.56 -23.39 -36.66
C GLY A 21 14.86 -24.25 -35.44
N GLN A 22 14.69 -23.72 -34.24
CA GLN A 22 14.50 -24.58 -33.08
C GLN A 22 13.26 -25.41 -33.39
N GLU A 23 13.41 -26.73 -33.53
CA GLU A 23 12.24 -27.59 -33.42
C GLU A 23 11.59 -27.30 -32.05
N PRO A 24 10.27 -27.11 -31.98
CA PRO A 24 9.61 -26.88 -30.70
C PRO A 24 9.91 -28.04 -29.77
N ASN A 25 10.53 -27.75 -28.62
CA ASN A 25 10.76 -28.72 -27.56
C ASN A 25 9.40 -29.30 -27.15
N ASN A 26 9.06 -30.50 -27.64
CA ASN A 26 7.75 -31.12 -27.48
C ASN A 26 7.61 -31.91 -26.16
N ASN A 27 8.56 -31.75 -25.24
CA ASN A 27 8.58 -32.47 -23.98
C ASN A 27 7.61 -31.85 -22.96
N THR A 28 6.45 -32.49 -22.77
CA THR A 28 5.42 -32.05 -21.82
C THR A 28 5.52 -32.73 -20.45
N ASP A 29 6.47 -33.66 -20.28
CA ASP A 29 6.57 -34.52 -19.09
C ASP A 29 6.66 -33.71 -17.79
N HIS A 30 7.35 -32.57 -17.82
CA HIS A 30 7.53 -31.71 -16.64
C HIS A 30 6.19 -31.17 -16.12
N TYR A 31 5.25 -30.83 -17.00
CA TYR A 31 3.92 -30.37 -16.62
C TYR A 31 3.07 -31.48 -15.99
N PHE A 32 3.14 -32.70 -16.54
CA PHE A 32 2.42 -33.85 -15.97
C PHE A 32 3.01 -34.26 -14.62
N LYS A 33 4.33 -34.22 -14.46
CA LYS A 33 5.01 -34.46 -13.17
C LYS A 33 4.61 -33.41 -12.13
N ALA A 34 4.67 -32.13 -12.48
CA ALA A 34 4.23 -31.03 -11.62
C ALA A 34 2.76 -31.19 -11.20
N LYS A 35 1.87 -31.49 -12.16
CA LYS A 35 0.45 -31.75 -11.89
C LYS A 35 0.25 -32.88 -10.88
N ASN A 36 0.93 -34.01 -11.07
CA ASN A 36 0.79 -35.17 -10.20
C ASN A 36 1.27 -34.87 -8.78
N GLU A 37 2.40 -34.18 -8.62
CA GLU A 37 2.91 -33.80 -7.29
C GLU A 37 2.00 -32.77 -6.59
N ILE A 38 1.41 -31.83 -7.34
CA ILE A 38 0.39 -30.91 -6.81
C ILE A 38 -0.85 -31.69 -6.35
N VAL A 39 -1.30 -32.67 -7.11
CA VAL A 39 -2.43 -33.54 -6.72
C VAL A 39 -2.07 -34.36 -5.47
N ASP A 40 -0.87 -34.90 -5.39
CA ASP A 40 -0.41 -35.65 -4.21
C ASP A 40 -0.40 -34.76 -2.95
N MET A 41 -0.04 -33.47 -3.06
CA MET A 41 -0.19 -32.48 -1.98
C MET A 41 -1.67 -32.26 -1.60
N LEU A 42 -2.55 -32.13 -2.58
CA LEU A 42 -3.99 -31.88 -2.36
C LEU A 42 -4.72 -33.10 -1.76
N GLU A 43 -4.27 -34.31 -2.07
CA GLU A 43 -4.73 -35.57 -1.50
C GLU A 43 -4.12 -35.88 -0.12
N GLY A 44 -3.09 -35.13 0.30
CA GLY A 44 -2.40 -35.33 1.57
C GLY A 44 -1.43 -36.52 1.58
N LYS A 45 -0.99 -36.99 0.40
CA LYS A 45 0.06 -38.01 0.26
C LYS A 45 1.45 -37.45 0.57
N VAL A 46 1.64 -36.15 0.30
CA VAL A 46 2.83 -35.37 0.69
C VAL A 46 2.41 -34.09 1.41
N PRO A 47 3.29 -33.44 2.20
CA PRO A 47 2.94 -32.23 2.93
C PRO A 47 2.48 -31.10 1.99
N LEU A 48 1.40 -30.42 2.38
CA LEU A 48 0.86 -29.29 1.64
C LEU A 48 1.81 -28.09 1.73
N SER A 49 2.25 -27.57 0.59
CA SER A 49 3.13 -26.39 0.52
C SER A 49 2.77 -25.53 -0.68
N TYR A 50 2.41 -24.26 -0.44
CA TYR A 50 2.12 -23.33 -1.52
C TYR A 50 3.39 -22.97 -2.29
N GLU A 51 4.50 -22.76 -1.57
CA GLU A 51 5.81 -22.53 -2.17
C GLU A 51 6.24 -23.66 -3.11
N ARG A 52 6.11 -24.92 -2.69
CA ARG A 52 6.45 -26.06 -3.56
C ARG A 52 5.57 -26.10 -4.80
N ALA A 53 4.28 -25.82 -4.66
CA ALA A 53 3.38 -25.74 -5.81
C ALA A 53 3.80 -24.66 -6.80
N ILE A 54 4.21 -23.47 -6.32
CA ILE A 54 4.76 -22.39 -7.15
C ILE A 54 6.04 -22.83 -7.87
N TYR A 55 7.00 -23.41 -7.15
CA TYR A 55 8.23 -23.92 -7.76
C TYR A 55 7.92 -24.95 -8.87
N LEU A 56 6.99 -25.89 -8.62
CA LEU A 56 6.65 -26.94 -9.60
C LEU A 56 6.05 -26.38 -10.90
N ILE A 57 5.13 -25.41 -10.81
CA ILE A 57 4.51 -24.83 -12.01
C ILE A 57 5.51 -24.01 -12.82
N GLU A 58 6.45 -23.33 -12.15
CA GLU A 58 7.49 -22.55 -12.81
C GLU A 58 8.56 -23.45 -13.41
N ASN A 59 9.03 -24.46 -12.65
CA ASN A 59 10.01 -25.42 -13.13
C ASN A 59 9.49 -26.22 -14.33
N ALA A 60 8.19 -26.53 -14.37
CA ALA A 60 7.57 -27.13 -15.55
C ALA A 60 7.70 -26.23 -16.79
N TRP A 61 7.50 -24.92 -16.63
CA TRP A 61 7.72 -23.94 -17.71
C TRP A 61 9.21 -23.71 -18.01
N TRP A 62 10.13 -23.95 -17.09
CA TRP A 62 11.57 -23.93 -17.36
C TRP A 62 12.11 -25.28 -17.85
N ASP A 63 11.26 -26.19 -18.34
CA ASP A 63 11.66 -27.52 -18.85
C ASP A 63 12.47 -28.34 -17.84
N GLY A 64 12.23 -28.16 -16.54
CA GLY A 64 12.97 -28.82 -15.47
C GLY A 64 14.32 -28.18 -15.12
N GLU A 65 14.67 -27.04 -15.71
CA GLU A 65 15.95 -26.37 -15.54
C GLU A 65 15.96 -25.32 -14.42
N LEU A 66 14.84 -25.14 -13.69
CA LEU A 66 14.81 -24.23 -12.54
C LEU A 66 15.59 -24.84 -11.37
N ASP A 67 16.71 -24.19 -11.04
CA ASP A 67 17.58 -24.59 -9.92
C ASP A 67 16.85 -24.39 -8.57
N ASP A 68 16.51 -25.51 -7.92
CA ASP A 68 15.78 -25.55 -6.64
C ASP A 68 16.61 -24.93 -5.50
N ASP A 69 17.92 -25.23 -5.46
CA ASP A 69 18.83 -24.71 -4.44
C ASP A 69 18.97 -23.19 -4.58
N LEU A 70 19.04 -22.70 -5.82
CA LEU A 70 19.09 -21.26 -6.09
C LEU A 70 17.77 -20.56 -5.73
N PHE A 71 16.63 -21.16 -6.08
CA PHE A 71 15.31 -20.64 -5.73
C PHE A 71 15.14 -20.54 -4.21
N ASP A 72 15.46 -21.61 -3.46
CA ASP A 72 15.45 -21.62 -2.00
C ASP A 72 16.42 -20.59 -1.41
N ALA A 73 17.64 -20.47 -1.97
CA ALA A 73 18.62 -19.51 -1.50
C ALA A 73 18.13 -18.06 -1.64
N PHE A 74 17.45 -17.70 -2.73
CA PHE A 74 16.85 -16.38 -2.90
C PHE A 74 15.73 -16.12 -1.89
N ILE A 75 14.83 -17.09 -1.68
CA ILE A 75 13.78 -16.98 -0.66
C ILE A 75 14.40 -16.86 0.74
N ALA A 76 15.34 -17.72 1.10
CA ALA A 76 16.03 -17.70 2.39
C ALA A 76 16.77 -16.38 2.64
N ASN A 77 17.39 -15.81 1.60
CA ASN A 77 18.00 -14.48 1.68
C ASN A 77 16.95 -13.40 1.95
N GLY A 78 15.83 -13.41 1.21
CA GLY A 78 14.68 -12.54 1.47
C GLY A 78 14.15 -12.67 2.90
N ILE A 79 14.02 -13.90 3.41
CA ILE A 79 13.61 -14.19 4.80
C ILE A 79 14.59 -13.59 5.81
N ASN A 80 15.90 -13.72 5.59
CA ASN A 80 16.91 -13.14 6.47
C ASN A 80 16.85 -11.62 6.45
N HIS A 81 16.64 -11.01 5.28
CA HIS A 81 16.40 -9.59 5.14
C HIS A 81 15.13 -9.17 5.88
N ILE A 82 14.00 -9.85 5.69
CA ILE A 82 12.72 -9.55 6.35
C ILE A 82 12.81 -9.74 7.87
N LYS A 83 13.51 -10.75 8.36
CA LYS A 83 13.78 -10.92 9.80
C LYS A 83 14.64 -9.79 10.34
N THR A 84 15.66 -9.40 9.58
CA THR A 84 16.44 -8.19 9.89
C THR A 84 15.51 -6.96 9.87
N ILE A 85 14.51 -6.94 8.98
CA ILE A 85 13.48 -5.90 8.89
C ILE A 85 12.62 -5.77 10.12
N GLU A 86 12.08 -6.88 10.53
CA GLU A 86 11.27 -6.98 11.72
C GLU A 86 12.10 -6.65 12.98
N GLN A 87 13.30 -7.25 13.12
CA GLN A 87 14.12 -7.18 14.33
C GLN A 87 14.84 -5.85 14.52
N GLN A 88 15.43 -5.28 13.46
CA GLN A 88 16.24 -4.08 13.62
C GLN A 88 15.38 -2.87 13.90
N SER A 89 14.16 -2.85 13.37
CA SER A 89 13.23 -1.73 13.51
C SER A 89 13.90 -0.36 13.30
N THR A 90 15.02 -0.31 12.59
CA THR A 90 15.85 0.86 12.29
C THR A 90 16.14 0.79 10.80
N TYR A 91 15.06 0.91 10.02
CA TYR A 91 15.16 1.12 8.60
C TYR A 91 15.52 2.57 8.39
N ILE A 92 16.75 2.78 7.91
CA ILE A 92 17.14 4.08 7.39
C ILE A 92 16.42 4.19 6.04
N TYR A 93 15.24 4.80 6.02
CA TYR A 93 14.78 5.43 4.80
C TYR A 93 15.86 6.41 4.35
N LEU A 94 16.17 6.44 3.05
CA LEU A 94 17.07 7.40 2.44
C LEU A 94 16.51 8.85 2.46
N ILE A 95 15.65 9.18 3.42
CA ILE A 95 15.24 10.54 3.74
C ILE A 95 15.90 10.88 5.08
N PRO A 96 16.92 11.75 5.10
CA PRO A 96 17.56 12.15 6.34
C PRO A 96 16.58 12.99 7.18
N ASN A 97 16.47 12.63 8.47
CA ASN A 97 15.71 13.29 9.56
C ASN A 97 14.26 12.81 9.79
N ASP A 98 14.09 11.72 10.53
CA ASP A 98 12.96 11.61 11.47
C ASP A 98 13.33 10.71 12.68
N PRO A 99 12.90 11.04 13.91
CA PRO A 99 13.40 10.46 15.15
C PRO A 99 12.51 9.34 15.69
N LYS A 100 13.15 8.46 16.47
CA LYS A 100 12.62 7.34 17.23
C LYS A 100 11.83 6.31 16.39
N PRO A 101 12.47 5.18 16.05
CA PRO A 101 11.78 4.07 15.43
C PRO A 101 10.80 3.43 16.43
N PHE A 102 9.61 3.11 15.95
CA PHE A 102 8.52 2.29 16.51
C PHE A 102 8.89 1.15 17.50
N HIS A 103 10.15 0.70 17.55
CA HIS A 103 10.62 -0.36 18.42
C HIS A 103 10.72 0.00 19.91
N GLU A 104 11.04 1.24 20.29
CA GLU A 104 11.14 1.60 21.71
C GLU A 104 9.76 1.55 22.39
N ILE A 105 8.70 1.93 21.66
CA ILE A 105 7.30 1.83 22.13
C ILE A 105 6.83 0.38 22.22
N LEU A 106 7.35 -0.51 21.37
CA LEU A 106 7.06 -1.94 21.42
C LEU A 106 7.80 -2.67 22.54
N LYS A 107 9.00 -2.22 22.93
CA LYS A 107 9.73 -2.80 24.07
C LYS A 107 8.97 -2.61 25.37
N ASP A 108 8.35 -1.46 25.60
CA ASP A 108 7.60 -1.20 26.84
C ASP A 108 6.29 -2.00 26.95
N LYS A 109 5.69 -2.45 25.83
CA LYS A 109 4.51 -3.34 25.84
C LYS A 109 4.83 -4.83 25.63
N SER A 110 6.09 -5.17 25.33
CA SER A 110 6.52 -6.55 25.03
C SER A 110 6.66 -7.46 26.26
N ARG A 111 6.46 -6.93 27.48
CA ARG A 111 6.70 -7.68 28.71
C ARG A 111 5.54 -8.53 29.21
N GLU A 112 4.35 -8.49 28.60
CA GLU A 112 3.20 -9.25 29.13
C GLU A 112 2.59 -10.34 28.23
N ASP A 113 2.80 -10.41 26.90
CA ASP A 113 2.21 -11.50 26.09
C ASP A 113 3.14 -12.04 24.99
N ALA A 114 3.89 -13.10 25.31
CA ALA A 114 4.97 -13.71 24.52
C ALA A 114 4.52 -14.55 23.30
N GLY A 115 3.58 -14.05 22.49
CA GLY A 115 3.18 -14.72 21.23
C GLY A 115 2.30 -13.93 20.28
N PHE A 116 1.68 -12.83 20.72
CA PHE A 116 0.52 -12.23 20.02
C PHE A 116 0.82 -10.94 19.24
N ASN A 117 2.02 -10.38 19.40
CA ASN A 117 2.41 -9.09 18.81
C ASN A 117 3.25 -9.21 17.51
N SER A 118 3.57 -10.43 17.05
CA SER A 118 4.55 -10.69 15.98
C SER A 118 3.99 -10.64 14.55
N THR A 119 2.81 -11.20 14.27
CA THR A 119 2.36 -11.47 12.89
C THR A 119 2.12 -10.22 12.05
N ALA A 120 1.42 -9.21 12.59
CA ALA A 120 1.18 -7.95 11.88
C ALA A 120 2.49 -7.17 11.59
N ARG A 121 3.49 -7.25 12.49
CA ARG A 121 4.81 -6.65 12.25
C ARG A 121 5.57 -7.38 11.15
N VAL A 122 5.53 -8.71 11.17
CA VAL A 122 6.14 -9.54 10.13
C VAL A 122 5.49 -9.25 8.78
N ASN A 123 4.15 -9.18 8.70
CA ASN A 123 3.43 -8.81 7.48
C ASN A 123 3.81 -7.42 6.96
N PHE A 124 3.95 -6.44 7.85
CA PHE A 124 4.45 -5.13 7.46
C PHE A 124 5.89 -5.17 6.97
N ALA A 125 6.76 -5.97 7.60
CA ALA A 125 8.15 -6.15 7.16
C ALA A 125 8.23 -6.82 5.76
N ILE A 126 7.38 -7.81 5.49
CA ILE A 126 7.24 -8.42 4.15
C ILE A 126 6.77 -7.37 3.14
N TYR A 127 5.72 -6.61 3.47
CA TYR A 127 5.21 -5.54 2.63
C TYR A 127 6.31 -4.53 2.30
N ALA A 128 6.98 -3.98 3.30
CA ALA A 128 8.04 -2.99 3.12
C ALA A 128 9.22 -3.56 2.33
N TYR A 129 9.60 -4.82 2.54
CA TYR A 129 10.64 -5.48 1.75
C TYR A 129 10.30 -5.49 0.25
N LEU A 130 9.04 -5.75 -0.08
CA LEU A 130 8.58 -5.82 -1.47
C LEU A 130 8.31 -4.44 -2.07
N THR A 131 7.89 -3.44 -1.28
CA THR A 131 7.38 -2.17 -1.81
C THR A 131 8.25 -0.96 -1.54
N ASP A 132 9.28 -1.04 -0.69
CA ASP A 132 10.07 0.11 -0.26
C ASP A 132 11.57 0.00 -0.56
N THR A 133 12.21 1.16 -0.70
CA THR A 133 13.67 1.26 -0.65
C THR A 133 14.10 1.33 0.81
N LEU A 134 14.78 0.29 1.28
CA LEU A 134 15.09 0.06 2.69
C LEU A 134 16.60 -0.04 2.91
N LYS A 135 17.16 0.61 3.94
CA LYS A 135 18.54 0.37 4.37
C LYS A 135 18.60 -0.24 5.76
N PHE A 136 19.40 -1.30 5.90
CA PHE A 136 19.54 -2.05 7.14
C PHE A 136 20.89 -2.73 7.25
N VAL A 137 21.28 -3.09 8.47
CA VAL A 137 22.59 -3.69 8.76
C VAL A 137 22.43 -5.19 8.79
N ARG A 138 23.15 -5.95 7.96
CA ARG A 138 23.08 -7.42 8.01
C ARG A 138 23.80 -7.97 9.26
N PRO A 139 23.58 -9.24 9.64
CA PRO A 139 24.27 -9.85 10.79
C PRO A 139 25.80 -9.78 10.75
N ASP A 140 26.39 -9.66 9.55
CA ASP A 140 27.82 -9.46 9.31
C ASP A 140 28.29 -8.01 9.50
N SER A 141 27.44 -7.12 10.03
CA SER A 141 27.68 -5.68 10.20
C SER A 141 27.82 -4.87 8.91
N THR A 142 27.43 -5.41 7.76
CA THR A 142 27.43 -4.66 6.49
C THR A 142 26.11 -3.90 6.29
N LEU A 143 26.19 -2.66 5.80
CA LEU A 143 25.00 -1.89 5.41
C LEU A 143 24.49 -2.37 4.05
N TYR A 144 23.25 -2.84 4.01
CA TYR A 144 22.55 -3.27 2.80
C TYR A 144 21.47 -2.27 2.40
N THR A 145 21.25 -2.10 1.10
CA THR A 145 20.13 -1.33 0.53
C THR A 145 19.26 -2.27 -0.28
N ASN A 146 18.03 -2.51 0.18
CA ASN A 146 17.00 -3.19 -0.58
C ASN A 146 16.25 -2.19 -1.47
N TYR A 147 15.94 -2.61 -2.68
CA TYR A 147 15.09 -1.88 -3.61
C TYR A 147 13.76 -2.62 -3.76
N PRO A 148 12.65 -1.88 -3.99
CA PRO A 148 11.35 -2.49 -4.13
C PRO A 148 11.26 -3.35 -5.38
N SER A 149 10.42 -4.37 -5.33
CA SER A 149 9.95 -5.08 -6.50
C SER A 149 9.12 -4.14 -7.39
N SER A 150 9.26 -4.32 -8.70
CA SER A 150 8.55 -3.56 -9.73
C SER A 150 7.36 -4.37 -10.27
N TYR A 151 6.27 -3.68 -10.57
CA TYR A 151 5.11 -4.30 -11.22
C TYR A 151 5.28 -4.28 -12.75
N SER A 152 5.01 -5.39 -13.43
CA SER A 152 5.05 -5.51 -14.91
C SER A 152 3.92 -4.72 -15.59
N HIS A 153 3.96 -3.38 -15.56
CA HIS A 153 2.89 -2.52 -16.09
C HIS A 153 2.67 -2.65 -17.59
N SER A 154 3.72 -2.98 -18.33
CA SER A 154 3.70 -3.15 -19.78
C SER A 154 3.14 -4.51 -20.21
N ASP A 155 3.16 -5.51 -19.33
CA ASP A 155 2.64 -6.86 -19.57
C ASP A 155 2.09 -7.53 -18.29
N PRO A 156 1.03 -6.99 -17.68
CA PRO A 156 0.54 -7.48 -16.40
C PRO A 156 -0.18 -8.83 -16.47
N PHE A 157 -0.58 -9.29 -17.67
CA PHE A 157 -1.14 -10.63 -17.88
C PHE A 157 -0.07 -11.67 -18.22
N GLY A 158 1.20 -11.28 -18.43
CA GLY A 158 2.23 -12.19 -18.93
C GLY A 158 1.94 -12.69 -20.35
N THR A 159 1.26 -11.87 -21.16
CA THR A 159 0.87 -12.18 -22.55
C THR A 159 2.02 -12.03 -23.55
N VAL A 160 3.03 -11.22 -23.21
CA VAL A 160 4.21 -11.00 -24.04
C VAL A 160 5.38 -11.85 -23.52
N ASP A 161 5.58 -11.84 -22.20
CA ASP A 161 6.57 -12.68 -21.51
C ASP A 161 5.93 -13.34 -20.31
N TRP A 162 5.68 -14.65 -20.42
CA TRP A 162 5.06 -15.46 -19.36
C TRP A 162 5.85 -15.41 -18.05
N LYS A 163 7.17 -15.11 -18.09
CA LYS A 163 8.01 -14.94 -16.91
C LYS A 163 7.50 -13.83 -15.99
N ASN A 164 6.78 -12.84 -16.50
CA ASN A 164 6.14 -11.81 -15.68
C ASN A 164 5.14 -12.38 -14.65
N THR A 165 4.64 -13.59 -14.87
CA THR A 165 3.77 -14.29 -13.92
C THR A 165 4.52 -15.07 -12.84
N GLN A 166 5.86 -15.13 -12.89
CA GLN A 166 6.66 -16.07 -12.09
C GLN A 166 7.38 -15.40 -10.92
N VAL A 167 7.38 -16.08 -9.77
CA VAL A 167 8.16 -15.72 -8.58
C VAL A 167 9.66 -15.82 -8.84
N SER A 168 10.13 -16.82 -9.59
CA SER A 168 11.54 -16.92 -10.00
C SER A 168 12.02 -15.68 -10.75
N ASN A 169 11.26 -15.23 -11.75
CA ASN A 169 11.56 -13.99 -12.48
C ASN A 169 11.57 -12.77 -11.55
N LEU A 170 10.58 -12.67 -10.65
CA LEU A 170 10.51 -11.59 -9.67
C LEU A 170 11.73 -11.58 -8.73
N LEU A 171 12.20 -12.75 -8.29
CA LEU A 171 13.39 -12.87 -7.44
C LEU A 171 14.68 -12.49 -8.17
N TRP A 172 14.82 -12.85 -9.45
CA TRP A 172 16.05 -12.63 -10.21
C TRP A 172 16.13 -11.25 -10.85
N ASN A 173 15.02 -10.77 -11.41
CA ASN A 173 14.97 -9.54 -12.20
C ASN A 173 14.26 -8.40 -11.48
N GLY A 174 13.60 -8.67 -10.34
CA GLY A 174 12.93 -7.65 -9.54
C GLY A 174 11.60 -7.18 -10.14
N GLU A 175 11.06 -7.84 -11.16
CA GLU A 175 9.83 -7.44 -11.86
C GLU A 175 8.86 -8.62 -12.00
N GLY A 176 7.57 -8.37 -11.72
CA GLY A 176 6.50 -9.37 -11.85
C GLY A 176 5.10 -8.77 -11.76
N ASN A 177 4.09 -9.55 -12.10
CA ASN A 177 2.69 -9.15 -12.03
C ASN A 177 2.08 -9.41 -10.64
N CYS A 178 0.77 -9.18 -10.50
CA CYS A 178 0.08 -9.34 -9.22
C CYS A 178 0.12 -10.78 -8.68
N PHE A 179 0.13 -11.79 -9.56
CA PHE A 179 0.27 -13.18 -9.14
C PHE A 179 1.66 -13.46 -8.59
N ALA A 180 2.73 -13.04 -9.28
CA ALA A 180 4.09 -13.22 -8.80
C ALA A 180 4.32 -12.51 -7.44
N LEU A 181 3.87 -11.25 -7.32
CA LEU A 181 4.01 -10.46 -6.10
C LEU A 181 3.23 -11.05 -4.91
N ALA A 182 1.95 -11.39 -5.11
CA ALA A 182 1.12 -12.00 -4.08
C ALA A 182 1.65 -13.38 -3.68
N SER A 183 2.12 -14.17 -4.65
CA SER A 183 2.69 -15.49 -4.39
C SER A 183 3.98 -15.38 -3.56
N LEU A 184 4.89 -14.47 -3.90
CA LEU A 184 6.11 -14.23 -3.14
C LEU A 184 5.80 -13.75 -1.71
N TYR A 185 4.85 -12.83 -1.54
CA TYR A 185 4.40 -12.43 -0.22
C TYR A 185 3.87 -13.62 0.59
N LYS A 186 3.02 -14.46 -0.02
CA LYS A 186 2.45 -15.64 0.65
C LYS A 186 3.54 -16.64 1.06
N ILE A 187 4.54 -16.87 0.21
CA ILE A 187 5.70 -17.72 0.52
C ILE A 187 6.45 -17.17 1.75
N PHE A 188 6.73 -15.86 1.77
CA PHE A 188 7.36 -15.25 2.95
C PHE A 188 6.50 -15.36 4.20
N SER A 189 5.18 -15.16 4.07
CA SER A 189 4.23 -15.31 5.17
C SER A 189 4.21 -16.72 5.74
N GLU A 190 4.24 -17.77 4.90
CA GLU A 190 4.30 -19.16 5.35
C GLU A 190 5.60 -19.49 6.08
N ARG A 191 6.75 -19.06 5.53
CA ARG A 191 8.06 -19.28 6.16
C ARG A 191 8.29 -18.46 7.43
N LEU A 192 7.59 -17.34 7.60
CA LEU A 192 7.68 -16.47 8.77
C LEU A 192 6.51 -16.64 9.75
N HIS A 193 5.55 -17.51 9.44
CA HIS A 193 4.35 -17.76 10.24
C HIS A 193 3.58 -16.47 10.58
N SER A 194 3.30 -15.65 9.56
CA SER A 194 2.65 -14.35 9.73
C SER A 194 1.16 -14.30 9.35
N ASP A 195 0.56 -15.43 8.99
CA ASP A 195 -0.89 -15.58 8.77
C ASP A 195 -1.50 -14.60 7.76
N ALA A 196 -0.78 -14.33 6.67
CA ALA A 196 -1.34 -13.66 5.50
C ALA A 196 -1.92 -14.67 4.50
N ASP A 197 -3.09 -14.37 3.97
CA ASP A 197 -3.85 -15.20 3.04
C ASP A 197 -3.87 -14.59 1.63
N ILE A 198 -3.90 -15.47 0.64
CA ILE A 198 -4.22 -15.07 -0.73
C ILE A 198 -5.72 -14.82 -0.82
N CYS A 199 -6.08 -13.72 -1.47
CA CYS A 199 -7.45 -13.40 -1.82
C CYS A 199 -7.60 -13.26 -3.33
N THR A 200 -8.76 -13.67 -3.84
CA THR A 200 -9.08 -13.59 -5.27
C THR A 200 -10.35 -12.80 -5.51
N ALA A 201 -10.33 -12.00 -6.58
CA ALA A 201 -11.47 -11.36 -7.22
C ALA A 201 -11.40 -11.61 -8.74
N PRO A 202 -12.48 -11.39 -9.51
CA PRO A 202 -12.43 -11.51 -10.97
C PRO A 202 -11.25 -10.73 -11.56
N GLY A 203 -10.33 -11.45 -12.21
CA GLY A 203 -9.14 -10.87 -12.83
C GLY A 203 -8.08 -10.31 -11.87
N HIS A 204 -8.21 -10.52 -10.55
CA HIS A 204 -7.27 -9.98 -9.57
C HIS A 204 -6.97 -10.91 -8.39
N ILE A 205 -5.71 -10.87 -7.93
CA ILE A 205 -5.20 -11.58 -6.76
C ILE A 205 -4.47 -10.58 -5.86
N TYR A 206 -4.68 -10.68 -4.56
CA TYR A 206 -4.08 -9.79 -3.57
C TYR A 206 -3.84 -10.52 -2.25
N ILE A 207 -3.21 -9.83 -1.31
CA ILE A 207 -2.95 -10.37 0.03
C ILE A 207 -3.91 -9.77 1.04
N SER A 208 -4.32 -10.57 2.01
CA SER A 208 -5.06 -10.08 3.15
C SER A 208 -4.51 -10.66 4.44
N HIS A 209 -4.36 -9.84 5.48
CA HIS A 209 -4.00 -10.32 6.82
C HIS A 209 -4.78 -9.56 7.88
N LYS A 210 -4.75 -10.06 9.11
CA LYS A 210 -5.40 -9.41 10.25
C LYS A 210 -4.39 -8.64 11.09
N ASP A 211 -4.83 -7.58 11.75
CA ASP A 211 -4.12 -7.06 12.92
C ASP A 211 -4.42 -7.88 14.18
N ASN A 212 -3.84 -7.46 15.30
CA ASN A 212 -4.04 -8.08 16.60
C ASN A 212 -5.47 -7.92 17.17
N LYS A 213 -6.29 -7.02 16.60
CA LYS A 213 -7.72 -6.87 16.96
C LYS A 213 -8.62 -7.76 16.09
N GLY A 214 -8.02 -8.54 15.20
CA GLY A 214 -8.73 -9.38 14.25
C GLY A 214 -9.27 -8.61 13.05
N THR A 215 -8.89 -7.34 12.89
CA THR A 215 -9.40 -6.58 11.77
C THR A 215 -8.61 -6.87 10.51
N GLN A 216 -9.34 -7.04 9.41
CA GLN A 216 -8.81 -7.42 8.13
C GLN A 216 -8.26 -6.23 7.34
N PHE A 217 -7.05 -6.41 6.80
CA PHE A 217 -6.41 -5.49 5.85
C PHE A 217 -6.22 -6.21 4.54
N ASN A 218 -6.59 -5.56 3.43
CA ASN A 218 -6.18 -6.00 2.11
C ASN A 218 -4.94 -5.21 1.71
N ILE A 219 -4.01 -5.86 1.02
CA ILE A 219 -2.76 -5.28 0.54
C ILE A 219 -2.72 -5.40 -0.97
N GLU A 220 -2.56 -4.26 -1.64
CA GLU A 220 -2.20 -4.18 -3.05
C GLU A 220 -0.72 -3.81 -3.18
N LEU A 221 0.08 -4.79 -3.60
CA LEU A 221 1.53 -4.68 -3.72
C LEU A 221 1.94 -3.85 -4.93
N ALA A 222 1.16 -3.91 -6.01
CA ALA A 222 1.47 -3.19 -7.25
C ALA A 222 1.50 -1.67 -7.03
N THR A 223 0.67 -1.17 -6.11
CA THR A 223 0.45 0.27 -5.89
C THR A 223 0.66 0.71 -4.47
N ARG A 224 1.21 -0.18 -3.64
CA ARG A 224 1.66 0.15 -2.29
C ARG A 224 0.49 0.66 -1.45
N SER A 225 -0.70 0.10 -1.64
CA SER A 225 -1.93 0.59 -1.02
C SER A 225 -2.66 -0.50 -0.27
N PHE A 226 -3.59 -0.09 0.59
CA PHE A 226 -4.42 -0.98 1.37
C PHE A 226 -5.89 -0.76 0.96
N PRO A 227 -6.37 -1.36 -0.13
CA PRO A 227 -7.70 -1.05 -0.63
C PRO A 227 -8.81 -1.65 0.25
N GLY A 228 -9.87 -0.88 0.50
CA GLY A 228 -11.10 -1.41 1.08
C GLY A 228 -11.75 -2.45 0.18
N ALA A 229 -12.49 -3.40 0.76
CA ALA A 229 -13.21 -4.43 0.01
C ALA A 229 -14.15 -3.84 -1.06
N GLY A 230 -14.78 -2.69 -0.79
CA GLY A 230 -15.60 -1.97 -1.77
C GLY A 230 -14.80 -1.49 -2.99
N THR A 231 -13.57 -1.01 -2.79
CA THR A 231 -12.66 -0.60 -3.87
C THR A 231 -12.29 -1.78 -4.75
N ILE A 232 -11.88 -2.90 -4.14
CA ILE A 232 -11.57 -4.12 -4.88
C ILE A 232 -12.82 -4.61 -5.62
N ALA A 233 -14.00 -4.60 -4.99
CA ALA A 233 -15.25 -5.03 -5.63
C ALA A 233 -15.60 -4.18 -6.86
N THR A 234 -15.59 -2.85 -6.71
CA THR A 234 -15.92 -1.90 -7.79
C THR A 234 -14.99 -2.08 -8.96
N LEU A 235 -13.69 -2.10 -8.69
CA LEU A 235 -12.72 -2.16 -9.76
C LEU A 235 -12.77 -3.55 -10.45
N SER A 236 -13.00 -4.65 -9.72
CA SER A 236 -12.99 -6.02 -10.28
C SER A 236 -14.33 -6.40 -10.93
N TYR A 237 -15.27 -5.44 -11.01
CA TYR A 237 -16.63 -5.69 -11.49
C TYR A 237 -17.34 -6.83 -10.74
N THR A 238 -17.15 -6.86 -9.42
CA THR A 238 -17.72 -7.89 -8.55
C THR A 238 -19.14 -7.55 -8.13
N THR A 239 -20.07 -8.51 -8.29
CA THR A 239 -21.44 -8.37 -7.79
C THR A 239 -21.54 -8.74 -6.30
N MET A 240 -22.57 -8.23 -5.61
CA MET A 240 -22.86 -8.66 -4.24
C MET A 240 -23.18 -10.15 -4.13
N ASP A 241 -23.80 -10.74 -5.15
CA ASP A 241 -24.09 -12.18 -5.17
C ASP A 241 -22.80 -13.00 -5.30
N ALA A 242 -21.83 -12.56 -6.11
CA ALA A 242 -20.51 -13.19 -6.21
C ALA A 242 -19.76 -13.21 -4.87
N ILE A 243 -19.87 -12.13 -4.09
CA ILE A 243 -19.29 -12.05 -2.74
C ILE A 243 -20.03 -13.02 -1.80
N LYS A 244 -21.37 -12.95 -1.75
CA LYS A 244 -22.19 -13.80 -0.86
C LYS A 244 -22.03 -15.29 -1.14
N ASN A 245 -21.91 -15.67 -2.40
CA ASN A 245 -21.74 -17.05 -2.84
C ASN A 245 -20.28 -17.52 -2.79
N GLY A 246 -19.35 -16.66 -2.37
CA GLY A 246 -17.96 -17.04 -2.12
C GLY A 246 -17.13 -17.33 -3.37
N ILE A 247 -17.43 -16.69 -4.50
CA ILE A 247 -16.62 -16.77 -5.73
C ILE A 247 -15.78 -15.49 -5.98
N SER A 248 -15.90 -14.46 -5.14
CA SER A 248 -15.13 -13.23 -5.22
C SER A 248 -14.85 -12.64 -3.82
N LEU A 249 -13.75 -11.88 -3.69
CA LEU A 249 -13.22 -11.33 -2.43
C LEU A 249 -13.03 -12.39 -1.35
N ARG A 250 -12.69 -13.60 -1.76
CA ARG A 250 -12.57 -14.76 -0.86
C ARG A 250 -11.12 -14.94 -0.44
N GLN A 251 -10.91 -15.12 0.86
CA GLN A 251 -9.66 -15.64 1.41
C GLN A 251 -9.54 -17.13 1.10
N LEU A 252 -8.39 -17.53 0.56
CA LEU A 252 -8.09 -18.91 0.25
C LEU A 252 -7.36 -19.55 1.43
N THR A 253 -7.83 -20.73 1.85
CA THR A 253 -6.99 -21.64 2.65
C THR A 253 -5.75 -22.05 1.84
N THR A 254 -4.67 -22.50 2.49
CA THR A 254 -3.49 -23.01 1.77
C THR A 254 -3.85 -24.12 0.77
N LYS A 255 -4.82 -25.01 1.08
CA LYS A 255 -5.26 -26.06 0.15
C LYS A 255 -5.93 -25.47 -1.09
N GLN A 256 -6.74 -24.43 -0.93
CA GLN A 256 -7.37 -23.74 -2.06
C GLN A 256 -6.36 -22.92 -2.87
N ALA A 257 -5.36 -22.31 -2.22
CA ALA A 257 -4.27 -21.61 -2.89
C ALA A 257 -3.40 -22.57 -3.72
N VAL A 258 -3.08 -23.76 -3.19
CA VAL A 258 -2.41 -24.82 -3.96
C VAL A 258 -3.29 -25.29 -5.12
N ALA A 259 -4.59 -25.49 -4.92
CA ALA A 259 -5.50 -25.86 -6.01
C ALA A 259 -5.54 -24.80 -7.14
N LEU A 260 -5.47 -23.51 -6.79
CA LEU A 260 -5.39 -22.42 -7.76
C LEU A 260 -4.15 -22.50 -8.66
N THR A 261 -3.02 -23.05 -8.17
CA THR A 261 -1.80 -23.19 -9.00
C THR A 261 -1.99 -24.12 -10.20
N LEU A 262 -2.94 -25.06 -10.16
CA LEU A 262 -3.29 -25.89 -11.33
C LEU A 262 -3.81 -25.05 -12.50
N VAL A 263 -4.46 -23.90 -12.23
CA VAL A 263 -4.89 -22.96 -13.27
C VAL A 263 -3.67 -22.31 -13.94
N TYR A 264 -2.68 -21.89 -13.16
CA TYR A 264 -1.44 -21.31 -13.71
C TYR A 264 -0.55 -22.35 -14.40
N LEU A 265 -0.53 -23.60 -13.93
CA LEU A 265 0.11 -24.71 -14.63
C LEU A 265 -0.52 -24.90 -16.02
N ALA A 266 -1.85 -24.84 -16.11
CA ALA A 266 -2.58 -24.97 -17.37
C ALA A 266 -2.30 -23.80 -18.32
N LYS A 267 -2.28 -22.56 -17.82
CA LYS A 267 -2.00 -21.38 -18.65
C LYS A 267 -0.52 -21.31 -19.08
N GLY A 268 0.40 -21.74 -18.23
CA GLY A 268 1.81 -21.93 -18.63
C GLY A 268 2.00 -23.07 -19.64
N TYR A 269 1.16 -24.10 -19.62
CA TYR A 269 1.18 -25.14 -20.66
C TYR A 269 0.67 -24.56 -21.99
N GLU A 270 -0.43 -23.82 -21.95
CA GLU A 270 -1.00 -23.17 -23.13
C GLU A 270 -0.02 -22.22 -23.80
N ASP A 271 0.70 -21.41 -23.02
CA ASP A 271 1.73 -20.49 -23.51
C ASP A 271 2.77 -21.21 -24.39
N LYS A 272 3.30 -22.36 -23.92
CA LYS A 272 4.28 -23.15 -24.67
C LYS A 272 3.69 -24.03 -25.78
N PHE A 273 2.50 -24.56 -25.55
CA PHE A 273 1.97 -25.72 -26.29
C PHE A 273 0.59 -25.49 -26.92
N SER A 274 0.17 -24.22 -27.09
CA SER A 274 -1.14 -23.85 -27.68
C SER A 274 -1.48 -24.55 -29.01
N GLN A 275 -0.47 -24.94 -29.80
CA GLN A 275 -0.67 -25.60 -31.10
C GLN A 275 -0.85 -27.12 -31.01
N ARG A 276 -0.70 -27.74 -29.83
CA ARG A 276 -0.86 -29.18 -29.67
C ARG A 276 -2.32 -29.59 -29.58
N GLU A 277 -2.65 -30.73 -30.20
CA GLU A 277 -4.00 -31.31 -30.17
C GLU A 277 -4.47 -31.68 -28.75
N ASP A 278 -3.53 -32.01 -27.85
CA ASP A 278 -3.81 -32.41 -26.47
C ASP A 278 -3.94 -31.22 -25.50
N SER A 279 -3.69 -29.99 -25.95
CA SER A 279 -3.64 -28.80 -25.09
C SER A 279 -4.95 -28.56 -24.35
N ASP A 280 -6.07 -28.52 -25.07
CA ASP A 280 -7.40 -28.32 -24.47
C ASP A 280 -7.74 -29.42 -23.44
N SER A 281 -7.30 -30.67 -23.68
CA SER A 281 -7.54 -31.77 -22.74
C SER A 281 -6.72 -31.61 -21.45
N PHE A 282 -5.48 -31.14 -21.54
CA PHE A 282 -4.65 -30.85 -20.37
C PHE A 282 -5.24 -29.69 -19.54
N LEU A 283 -5.60 -28.59 -20.20
CA LEU A 283 -6.20 -27.42 -19.56
C LEU A 283 -7.50 -27.77 -18.83
N LEU A 284 -8.39 -28.53 -19.50
CA LEU A 284 -9.65 -28.97 -18.91
C LEU A 284 -9.41 -29.86 -17.67
N ASN A 285 -8.46 -30.79 -17.75
CA ASN A 285 -8.14 -31.65 -16.63
C ASN A 285 -7.62 -30.87 -15.42
N CYS A 286 -6.75 -29.88 -15.62
CA CYS A 286 -6.29 -28.99 -14.56
C CYS A 286 -7.44 -28.17 -13.95
N ALA A 287 -8.34 -27.64 -14.78
CA ALA A 287 -9.52 -26.90 -14.31
C ALA A 287 -10.44 -27.79 -13.46
N GLU A 288 -10.70 -29.03 -13.88
CA GLU A 288 -11.54 -29.97 -13.15
C GLU A 288 -10.92 -30.43 -11.84
N LEU A 289 -9.61 -30.67 -11.81
CA LEU A 289 -8.89 -30.96 -10.57
C LEU A 289 -8.94 -29.78 -9.60
N ALA A 290 -8.70 -28.55 -10.08
CA ALA A 290 -8.84 -27.37 -9.24
C ALA A 290 -10.25 -27.23 -8.66
N LEU A 291 -11.29 -27.47 -9.48
CA LEU A 291 -12.70 -27.44 -9.04
C LEU A 291 -13.09 -28.60 -8.11
N HIS A 292 -12.40 -29.73 -8.18
CA HIS A 292 -12.59 -30.84 -7.25
C HIS A 292 -12.15 -30.45 -5.83
N TYR A 293 -11.01 -29.78 -5.72
CA TYR A 293 -10.47 -29.34 -4.42
C TYR A 293 -11.00 -27.99 -3.95
N ASP A 294 -11.49 -27.16 -4.86
CA ASP A 294 -12.11 -25.87 -4.60
C ASP A 294 -13.23 -25.58 -5.61
N SER A 295 -14.43 -26.05 -5.28
CA SER A 295 -15.61 -25.96 -6.17
C SER A 295 -16.12 -24.54 -6.45
N LEU A 296 -15.55 -23.54 -5.76
CA LEU A 296 -15.84 -22.11 -5.88
C LEU A 296 -14.64 -21.32 -6.46
N ASN A 297 -13.60 -22.02 -6.95
CA ASN A 297 -12.47 -21.37 -7.63
C ASN A 297 -12.93 -20.74 -8.95
N LEU A 298 -13.10 -19.41 -8.96
CA LEU A 298 -13.59 -18.69 -10.12
C LEU A 298 -12.67 -18.87 -11.33
N ASN A 299 -11.36 -18.76 -11.17
CA ASN A 299 -10.40 -18.87 -12.26
C ASN A 299 -10.44 -20.26 -12.92
N ALA A 300 -10.61 -21.33 -12.12
CA ALA A 300 -10.79 -22.68 -12.65
C ALA A 300 -12.13 -22.83 -13.39
N MET A 301 -13.21 -22.19 -12.91
CA MET A 301 -14.47 -22.13 -13.67
C MET A 301 -14.29 -21.39 -14.99
N LEU A 302 -13.55 -20.28 -15.01
CA LEU A 302 -13.32 -19.49 -16.22
C LEU A 302 -12.42 -20.26 -17.21
N LEU A 303 -11.40 -20.97 -16.74
CA LEU A 303 -10.57 -21.84 -17.57
C LEU A 303 -11.40 -22.95 -18.21
N LYS A 304 -12.27 -23.62 -17.43
CA LYS A 304 -13.19 -24.62 -17.98
C LYS A 304 -14.14 -24.00 -19.00
N SER A 305 -14.66 -22.80 -18.76
CA SER A 305 -15.49 -22.07 -19.74
C SER A 305 -14.74 -21.79 -21.04
N GLU A 306 -13.49 -21.34 -20.95
CA GLU A 306 -12.65 -21.01 -22.10
C GLU A 306 -12.44 -22.24 -23.01
N VAL A 307 -12.05 -23.37 -22.43
CA VAL A 307 -11.82 -24.62 -23.18
C VAL A 307 -13.11 -25.14 -23.81
N LEU A 308 -14.21 -25.21 -23.06
CA LEU A 308 -15.49 -25.68 -23.58
C LEU A 308 -16.02 -24.79 -24.71
N GLU A 309 -15.88 -23.47 -24.57
CA GLU A 309 -16.23 -22.50 -25.62
C GLU A 309 -15.40 -22.73 -26.88
N ARG A 310 -14.07 -22.89 -26.73
CA ARG A 310 -13.14 -23.13 -27.84
C ARG A 310 -13.50 -24.39 -28.63
N ILE A 311 -13.79 -25.49 -27.94
CA ILE A 311 -14.23 -26.76 -28.56
C ILE A 311 -15.51 -26.56 -29.37
N LEU A 312 -16.48 -25.77 -28.86
CA LEU A 312 -17.74 -25.50 -29.55
C LEU A 312 -17.54 -24.60 -30.78
N ILE A 313 -16.76 -23.53 -30.66
CA ILE A 313 -16.47 -22.60 -31.75
C ILE A 313 -15.69 -23.30 -32.86
N ALA A 314 -14.74 -24.18 -32.52
CA ALA A 314 -13.94 -24.94 -33.48
C ALA A 314 -14.80 -25.83 -34.41
N LYS A 315 -16.01 -26.23 -34.00
CA LYS A 315 -16.94 -27.01 -34.83
C LYS A 315 -17.51 -26.22 -36.00
N ARG A 316 -17.49 -24.87 -35.96
CA ARG A 316 -17.98 -23.97 -37.03
C ARG A 316 -19.41 -24.28 -37.49
N GLN A 317 -20.30 -24.60 -36.55
CA GLN A 317 -21.71 -24.94 -36.83
C GLN A 317 -22.69 -23.92 -36.22
N PRO A 318 -23.90 -23.75 -36.79
CA PRO A 318 -24.96 -22.96 -36.18
C PRO A 318 -25.33 -23.47 -34.78
N ILE A 319 -25.77 -22.59 -33.90
CA ILE A 319 -26.07 -22.94 -32.50
C ILE A 319 -27.12 -24.05 -32.39
N GLU A 320 -28.08 -24.11 -33.30
CA GLU A 320 -29.13 -25.14 -33.34
C GLU A 320 -28.54 -26.55 -33.44
N HIS A 321 -27.46 -26.71 -34.22
CA HIS A 321 -26.73 -27.97 -34.33
C HIS A 321 -25.84 -28.21 -33.11
N LEU A 322 -25.20 -27.15 -32.60
CA LEU A 322 -24.34 -27.23 -31.41
C LEU A 322 -25.09 -27.74 -30.18
N ARG A 323 -26.37 -27.42 -30.03
CA ARG A 323 -27.22 -27.90 -28.92
C ARG A 323 -27.30 -29.42 -28.79
N SER A 324 -27.05 -30.16 -29.87
CA SER A 324 -27.07 -31.63 -29.84
C SER A 324 -25.82 -32.27 -29.23
N TYR A 325 -24.70 -31.54 -29.13
CA TYR A 325 -23.47 -32.10 -28.59
C TYR A 325 -23.49 -32.14 -27.06
N PRO A 326 -22.99 -33.22 -26.42
CA PRO A 326 -22.87 -33.28 -24.96
C PRO A 326 -22.07 -32.11 -24.36
N VAL A 327 -20.99 -31.70 -25.03
CA VAL A 327 -20.15 -30.56 -24.61
C VAL A 327 -20.92 -29.24 -24.58
N PHE A 328 -21.95 -29.06 -25.41
CA PHE A 328 -22.82 -27.88 -25.33
C PHE A 328 -23.69 -27.89 -24.08
N GLN A 329 -24.24 -29.05 -23.72
CA GLN A 329 -25.06 -29.18 -22.52
C GLN A 329 -24.23 -28.93 -21.27
N GLU A 330 -23.02 -29.50 -21.23
CA GLU A 330 -22.05 -29.24 -20.18
C GLU A 330 -21.70 -27.74 -20.08
N TYR A 331 -21.35 -27.12 -21.21
CA TYR A 331 -21.02 -25.70 -21.24
C TYR A 331 -22.19 -24.81 -20.80
N GLN A 332 -23.41 -25.09 -21.26
CA GLN A 332 -24.59 -24.36 -20.84
C GLN A 332 -24.82 -24.48 -19.33
N SER A 333 -24.76 -25.68 -18.77
CA SER A 333 -24.88 -25.89 -17.32
C SER A 333 -23.78 -25.19 -16.54
N HIS A 334 -22.56 -25.14 -17.08
CA HIS A 334 -21.43 -24.46 -16.47
C HIS A 334 -21.60 -22.93 -16.47
N ILE A 335 -22.05 -22.32 -17.57
CA ILE A 335 -22.36 -20.89 -17.64
C ILE A 335 -23.56 -20.54 -16.75
N GLN A 336 -24.59 -21.39 -16.67
CA GLN A 336 -25.71 -21.24 -15.74
C GLN A 336 -25.21 -21.19 -14.28
N LYS A 337 -24.26 -22.05 -13.92
CA LYS A 337 -23.63 -22.06 -12.59
C LYS A 337 -22.84 -20.78 -12.31
N LEU A 338 -22.00 -20.34 -13.25
CA LEU A 338 -21.26 -19.07 -13.10
C LEU A 338 -22.22 -17.89 -12.89
N TYR A 339 -23.27 -17.81 -13.71
CA TYR A 339 -24.28 -16.76 -13.62
C TYR A 339 -25.04 -16.78 -12.28
N SER A 340 -25.45 -17.97 -11.81
CA SER A 340 -26.19 -18.14 -10.56
C SER A 340 -25.34 -17.87 -9.31
N LEU A 341 -24.04 -18.14 -9.37
CA LEU A 341 -23.09 -17.75 -8.34
C LEU A 341 -22.82 -16.24 -8.32
N GLY A 342 -23.29 -15.49 -9.32
CA GLY A 342 -23.22 -14.03 -9.37
C GLY A 342 -22.08 -13.49 -10.24
N TYR A 343 -21.35 -14.33 -10.96
CA TYR A 343 -20.30 -13.86 -11.87
C TYR A 343 -20.91 -13.03 -13.01
N ARG A 344 -20.29 -11.88 -13.30
CA ARG A 344 -20.58 -11.05 -14.47
C ARG A 344 -19.24 -10.67 -15.07
N GLU A 345 -19.07 -10.88 -16.36
CA GLU A 345 -17.83 -10.47 -17.01
C GLU A 345 -17.75 -8.95 -17.10
N MET A 346 -16.56 -8.42 -16.85
CA MET A 346 -16.27 -7.00 -16.95
C MET A 346 -16.58 -6.47 -18.36
N PRO A 347 -17.40 -5.41 -18.49
CA PRO A 347 -17.72 -4.81 -19.77
C PRO A 347 -16.48 -4.23 -20.47
N LYS A 348 -16.48 -4.23 -21.81
CA LYS A 348 -15.37 -3.71 -22.62
C LYS A 348 -14.95 -2.28 -22.24
N ASN A 349 -15.92 -1.38 -22.07
CA ASN A 349 -15.62 0.01 -21.71
C ASN A 349 -14.83 0.11 -20.38
N MET A 350 -15.11 -0.78 -19.43
CA MET A 350 -14.40 -0.84 -18.17
C MET A 350 -13.00 -1.45 -18.34
N LYS A 351 -12.86 -2.53 -19.11
CA LYS A 351 -11.55 -3.09 -19.51
C LYS A 351 -10.68 -2.03 -20.19
N ASP A 352 -11.23 -1.27 -21.15
CA ASP A 352 -10.52 -0.18 -21.83
C ASP A 352 -10.07 0.94 -20.88
N ILE A 353 -10.88 1.28 -19.86
CA ILE A 353 -10.50 2.27 -18.83
C ILE A 353 -9.30 1.76 -18.02
N LEU A 354 -9.32 0.48 -17.60
CA LEU A 354 -8.23 -0.13 -16.85
C LEU A 354 -6.95 -0.22 -17.68
N ILE A 355 -7.04 -0.64 -18.95
CA ILE A 355 -5.90 -0.71 -19.88
C ILE A 355 -5.26 0.67 -20.06
N ARG A 356 -6.06 1.74 -20.19
CA ARG A 356 -5.51 3.11 -20.26
C ARG A 356 -4.79 3.55 -18.99
N GLY A 357 -5.28 3.11 -17.82
CA GLY A 357 -4.61 3.33 -16.53
C GLY A 357 -3.25 2.64 -16.46
N LEU A 358 -3.13 1.44 -17.02
CA LEU A 358 -1.88 0.67 -17.05
C LEU A 358 -0.79 1.30 -17.92
N MET A 359 -1.15 2.00 -19.00
CA MET A 359 -0.19 2.52 -19.99
C MET A 359 0.46 3.88 -19.63
N LYS A 360 0.29 4.42 -18.42
CA LYS A 360 0.80 5.73 -17.92
C LYS A 360 0.46 6.99 -18.75
N ASP A 361 -0.01 6.88 -19.99
CA ASP A 361 0.03 7.97 -20.98
C ASP A 361 -1.34 8.55 -21.42
N THR A 362 -2.39 8.54 -20.60
CA THR A 362 -3.67 9.21 -21.01
C THR A 362 -4.63 9.65 -19.90
N ILE A 363 -4.17 9.85 -18.66
CA ILE A 363 -5.05 10.17 -17.53
C ILE A 363 -5.78 11.53 -17.72
N THR A 364 -5.17 12.49 -18.41
CA THR A 364 -5.77 13.81 -18.68
C THR A 364 -7.06 13.74 -19.51
N GLN A 365 -7.22 12.73 -20.38
CA GLN A 365 -8.45 12.57 -21.19
C GLN A 365 -9.56 11.82 -20.44
N LEU A 366 -9.22 10.89 -19.54
CA LEU A 366 -10.22 10.15 -18.77
C LEU A 366 -10.93 11.07 -17.76
N ALA A 367 -10.21 11.99 -17.11
CA ALA A 367 -10.81 12.94 -16.15
C ALA A 367 -11.75 13.98 -16.77
N GLN A 368 -11.73 14.17 -18.10
CA GLN A 368 -12.54 15.17 -18.81
C GLN A 368 -13.90 14.64 -19.29
N LYS A 369 -14.15 13.33 -19.21
CA LYS A 369 -15.40 12.72 -19.67
C LYS A 369 -16.34 12.46 -18.49
N ASN A 370 -17.56 12.98 -18.56
CA ASN A 370 -18.63 12.63 -17.62
C ASN A 370 -19.10 11.19 -17.91
N TYR A 371 -18.76 10.23 -17.04
CA TYR A 371 -19.16 8.83 -17.14
C TYR A 371 -20.50 8.51 -16.47
N LEU A 372 -21.20 9.54 -15.95
CA LEU A 372 -22.56 9.41 -15.47
C LEU A 372 -23.44 8.82 -16.59
N ASN A 373 -23.99 7.63 -16.35
CA ASN A 373 -24.94 6.96 -17.24
C ASN A 373 -26.13 7.91 -17.53
N ALA A 374 -26.07 8.63 -18.66
CA ALA A 374 -27.06 9.64 -19.05
C ALA A 374 -28.49 9.09 -19.17
N GLY A 375 -28.64 7.76 -19.26
CA GLY A 375 -29.92 7.06 -19.27
C GLY A 375 -30.62 6.97 -17.90
N LYS A 376 -29.90 7.01 -16.77
CA LYS A 376 -30.52 6.99 -15.42
C LYS A 376 -30.87 8.39 -14.89
N LEU A 377 -30.38 9.44 -15.54
CA LEU A 377 -30.59 10.86 -15.17
C LEU A 377 -31.88 11.48 -15.73
N LYS A 378 -32.60 10.82 -16.65
CA LYS A 378 -33.78 11.42 -17.30
C LYS A 378 -35.09 11.28 -16.52
N SER A 379 -35.13 10.57 -15.38
CA SER A 379 -36.37 10.46 -14.59
C SER A 379 -36.14 10.58 -13.10
N ARG A 380 -35.78 11.79 -12.64
CA ARG A 380 -36.21 12.41 -11.36
C ARG A 380 -35.28 13.59 -11.07
N THR A 381 -35.77 14.80 -11.33
CA THR A 381 -35.33 16.08 -10.72
C THR A 381 -33.83 16.39 -10.74
N ASN A 382 -33.44 17.38 -11.54
CA ASN A 382 -32.10 17.98 -11.75
C ASN A 382 -31.35 18.53 -10.50
N ARG A 383 -31.32 17.85 -9.34
CA ARG A 383 -30.60 18.35 -8.13
C ARG A 383 -30.02 17.27 -7.20
N THR A 384 -29.75 16.05 -7.67
CA THR A 384 -29.10 15.04 -6.80
C THR A 384 -27.72 14.69 -7.37
N SER A 385 -26.68 15.23 -6.75
CA SER A 385 -25.29 14.80 -6.96
C SER A 385 -25.17 13.37 -6.41
N TYR A 386 -24.96 12.37 -7.28
CA TYR A 386 -24.75 10.99 -6.85
C TYR A 386 -23.30 10.82 -6.42
N ALA A 387 -23.05 10.66 -5.13
CA ALA A 387 -21.74 10.26 -4.62
C ALA A 387 -21.58 8.75 -4.87
N SER A 388 -20.50 8.37 -5.54
CA SER A 388 -20.10 7.00 -5.85
C SER A 388 -18.61 6.88 -5.54
N LEU A 389 -18.13 5.69 -5.18
CA LEU A 389 -16.74 5.43 -4.77
C LEU A 389 -15.72 5.94 -5.80
N SER A 390 -16.07 5.83 -7.07
CA SER A 390 -15.26 6.21 -8.24
C SER A 390 -15.64 7.57 -8.83
N GLY A 391 -16.55 8.31 -8.19
CA GLY A 391 -17.09 9.57 -8.73
C GLY A 391 -17.83 9.39 -10.06
N GLY A 392 -18.34 8.18 -10.33
CA GLY A 392 -19.07 7.80 -11.53
C GLY A 392 -18.20 7.24 -12.65
N LEU A 393 -16.90 7.03 -12.43
CA LEU A 393 -15.98 6.46 -13.42
C LEU A 393 -16.28 4.97 -13.71
N PHE A 394 -16.70 4.21 -12.70
CA PHE A 394 -17.03 2.79 -12.81
C PHE A 394 -18.49 2.51 -12.46
N ASP A 395 -19.03 1.41 -13.02
CA ASP A 395 -20.36 0.91 -12.68
C ASP A 395 -20.33 0.22 -11.30
N GLU A 396 -20.71 0.95 -10.25
CA GLU A 396 -20.77 0.44 -8.87
C GLU A 396 -22.07 -0.30 -8.54
N THR A 397 -23.04 -0.26 -9.45
CA THR A 397 -24.28 -1.03 -9.35
C THR A 397 -24.43 -1.89 -10.59
N ILE A 398 -24.02 -3.16 -10.46
CA ILE A 398 -24.12 -4.15 -11.54
C ILE A 398 -25.56 -4.69 -11.56
N THR A 399 -26.35 -4.18 -12.50
CA THR A 399 -27.73 -4.63 -12.69
C THR A 399 -27.81 -5.80 -13.67
N THR A 400 -28.72 -6.74 -13.43
CA THR A 400 -29.01 -7.83 -14.35
C THR A 400 -29.42 -7.29 -15.73
N LYS A 401 -28.69 -7.67 -16.77
CA LYS A 401 -29.06 -7.37 -18.16
C LYS A 401 -29.93 -8.50 -18.72
N PRO A 402 -30.82 -8.24 -19.71
CA PRO A 402 -31.57 -9.32 -20.38
C PRO A 402 -30.66 -10.34 -21.08
N VAL A 403 -29.48 -9.91 -21.51
CA VAL A 403 -28.43 -10.74 -22.10
C VAL A 403 -27.09 -10.32 -21.49
N GLU A 404 -26.34 -11.28 -20.99
CA GLU A 404 -24.94 -11.10 -20.57
C GLU A 404 -24.01 -11.73 -21.62
N GLN A 405 -22.77 -11.23 -21.69
CA GLN A 405 -21.72 -11.80 -22.53
C GLN A 405 -20.63 -12.41 -21.63
N PHE A 406 -20.25 -13.65 -21.91
CA PHE A 406 -19.13 -14.36 -21.27
C PHE A 406 -18.18 -14.85 -22.35
N GLY A 407 -16.98 -14.28 -22.47
CA GLY A 407 -16.09 -14.49 -23.60
C GLY A 407 -16.80 -14.19 -24.92
N SER A 408 -16.95 -15.21 -25.75
CA SER A 408 -17.65 -15.14 -27.03
C SER A 408 -19.15 -15.46 -26.89
N THR A 409 -19.62 -15.90 -25.72
CA THR A 409 -20.96 -16.45 -25.51
C THR A 409 -21.97 -15.40 -25.11
N LEU A 410 -23.13 -15.35 -25.80
CA LEU A 410 -24.30 -14.58 -25.41
C LEU A 410 -25.26 -15.44 -24.58
N PHE A 411 -25.55 -15.01 -23.36
CA PHE A 411 -26.39 -15.73 -22.40
C PHE A 411 -27.67 -14.96 -22.07
N ASP A 412 -28.85 -15.55 -22.36
CA ASP A 412 -30.14 -14.97 -22.00
C ASP A 412 -30.42 -15.20 -20.52
N THR A 413 -30.52 -14.13 -19.73
CA THR A 413 -30.61 -14.24 -18.27
C THR A 413 -31.99 -14.64 -17.77
N ARG A 414 -33.03 -14.51 -18.60
CA ARG A 414 -34.41 -14.85 -18.23
C ARG A 414 -34.67 -16.34 -18.44
N THR A 415 -34.24 -16.86 -19.58
CA THR A 415 -34.36 -18.28 -19.92
C THR A 415 -33.18 -19.11 -19.39
N GLN A 416 -32.09 -18.46 -19.00
CA GLN A 416 -30.82 -19.07 -18.62
C GLN A 416 -30.26 -19.99 -19.71
N THR A 417 -30.33 -19.55 -20.98
CA THR A 417 -29.84 -20.33 -22.13
C THR A 417 -28.81 -19.58 -22.94
N ILE A 418 -27.90 -20.32 -23.58
CA ILE A 418 -26.97 -19.74 -24.55
C ILE A 418 -27.76 -19.39 -25.83
N LYS A 419 -27.62 -18.14 -26.29
CA LYS A 419 -28.26 -17.61 -27.51
C LYS A 419 -27.40 -17.75 -28.75
N GLY A 420 -26.09 -17.71 -28.60
CA GLY A 420 -25.16 -17.68 -29.73
C GLY A 420 -23.75 -17.33 -29.28
N PHE A 421 -22.84 -17.37 -30.25
CA PHE A 421 -21.47 -16.92 -30.10
C PHE A 421 -21.24 -15.68 -30.97
N VAL A 422 -20.47 -14.72 -30.47
CA VAL A 422 -20.08 -13.49 -31.15
C VAL A 422 -18.56 -13.38 -31.14
N LEU A 423 -17.99 -12.73 -32.15
CA LEU A 423 -16.56 -12.41 -32.14
C LEU A 423 -16.26 -11.54 -30.92
N GLN A 424 -15.22 -11.90 -30.18
CA GLN A 424 -14.74 -11.05 -29.10
C GLN A 424 -14.33 -9.70 -29.67
N GLN A 425 -14.76 -8.63 -28.99
CA GLN A 425 -14.41 -7.28 -29.38
C GLN A 425 -12.93 -7.05 -29.06
N GLN A 426 -12.15 -6.63 -30.05
CA GLN A 426 -10.76 -6.25 -29.88
C GLN A 426 -10.68 -5.11 -28.84
N GLN A 427 -9.88 -5.32 -27.79
CA GLN A 427 -9.64 -4.28 -26.78
C GLN A 427 -8.78 -3.16 -27.36
N LEU A 428 -8.69 -2.03 -26.64
CA LEU A 428 -7.78 -0.95 -27.01
C LEU A 428 -6.36 -1.48 -27.28
N ASN A 429 -5.73 -1.02 -28.38
CA ASN A 429 -4.38 -1.39 -28.78
C ASN A 429 -4.12 -2.89 -28.99
N SER A 430 -5.15 -3.70 -29.27
CA SER A 430 -5.04 -5.16 -29.46
C SER A 430 -4.63 -5.92 -28.19
N TYR A 431 -4.88 -5.33 -27.02
CA TYR A 431 -4.52 -5.93 -25.75
C TYR A 431 -5.39 -7.15 -25.41
N THR A 432 -4.79 -8.27 -24.99
CA THR A 432 -5.55 -9.49 -24.64
C THR A 432 -5.89 -9.48 -23.14
N PHE A 433 -7.15 -9.21 -22.82
CA PHE A 433 -7.67 -9.30 -21.44
C PHE A 433 -8.18 -10.72 -21.20
N ASP A 434 -7.33 -11.56 -20.59
CA ASP A 434 -7.69 -12.93 -20.24
C ASP A 434 -8.43 -12.98 -18.89
N PRO A 435 -9.72 -13.37 -18.85
CA PRO A 435 -10.49 -13.42 -17.61
C PRO A 435 -10.04 -14.54 -16.65
N VAL A 436 -9.26 -15.52 -17.11
CA VAL A 436 -8.70 -16.62 -16.31
C VAL A 436 -7.50 -16.16 -15.50
N LEU A 437 -6.71 -15.23 -16.03
CA LEU A 437 -5.47 -14.77 -15.41
C LEU A 437 -5.73 -13.59 -14.47
N PHE A 438 -4.79 -13.40 -13.55
CA PHE A 438 -4.79 -12.24 -12.68
C PHE A 438 -3.90 -11.18 -13.33
N ALA A 439 -4.46 -10.01 -13.54
CA ALA A 439 -3.68 -8.89 -14.01
C ALA A 439 -4.40 -7.63 -13.61
N TRP A 440 -3.87 -7.02 -12.56
CA TRP A 440 -4.41 -5.77 -12.11
C TRP A 440 -3.42 -4.88 -11.41
N ASN A 441 -3.57 -3.60 -11.71
CA ASN A 441 -2.96 -2.52 -10.98
C ASN A 441 -4.09 -1.54 -10.63
N ILE A 442 -4.19 -1.18 -9.36
CA ILE A 442 -5.07 -0.09 -8.91
C ILE A 442 -4.27 1.21 -9.13
N ASP A 443 -4.48 2.07 -10.13
CA ASP A 443 -5.31 3.28 -9.91
C ASP A 443 -5.21 4.33 -11.07
N PRO A 444 -6.32 4.89 -11.59
CA PRO A 444 -6.31 6.13 -12.38
C PRO A 444 -6.17 7.44 -11.54
N LEU A 445 -6.24 7.37 -10.21
CA LEU A 445 -6.28 8.48 -9.24
C LEU A 445 -5.32 8.30 -8.04
N ALA A 446 -4.28 7.46 -8.12
CA ALA A 446 -3.38 7.21 -6.97
C ALA A 446 -2.66 8.48 -6.51
N HIS A 447 -2.61 9.51 -7.36
CA HIS A 447 -2.06 10.82 -7.08
C HIS A 447 -3.03 11.80 -6.39
N LYS A 448 -4.34 11.52 -6.35
CA LYS A 448 -5.33 12.43 -5.71
C LYS A 448 -5.51 12.17 -4.21
N ALA A 449 -5.21 10.96 -3.74
CA ALA A 449 -5.10 10.66 -2.31
C ALA A 449 -4.25 9.39 -2.09
N PRO A 450 -2.91 9.46 -2.19
CA PRO A 450 -2.00 8.34 -1.89
C PRO A 450 -2.00 7.86 -0.42
N GLY A 451 -3.03 8.20 0.37
CA GLY A 451 -3.18 7.86 1.78
C GLY A 451 -4.64 7.63 2.23
N TRP A 452 -5.58 7.47 1.30
CA TRP A 452 -6.99 7.16 1.63
C TRP A 452 -7.27 5.65 1.49
N ASN A 453 -6.94 4.89 2.53
CA ASN A 453 -7.54 3.58 2.82
C ASN A 453 -8.69 3.81 3.83
N PRO A 454 -9.83 3.08 3.79
CA PRO A 454 -10.82 2.99 4.88
C PRO A 454 -10.29 2.45 6.23
N TYR A 455 -9.01 2.62 6.51
CA TYR A 455 -8.34 2.25 7.74
C TYR A 455 -7.45 3.42 8.17
N ASN A 456 -7.96 4.25 9.07
CA ASN A 456 -7.21 5.34 9.69
C ASN A 456 -6.35 4.83 10.87
N PHE A 457 -5.91 3.56 10.86
CA PHE A 457 -4.98 3.09 11.87
C PHE A 457 -3.63 3.75 11.62
N CYS A 458 -3.27 4.67 12.52
CA CYS A 458 -1.99 5.36 12.49
C CYS A 458 -1.69 6.05 11.13
N PHE A 459 -2.70 6.60 10.44
CA PHE A 459 -2.55 7.22 9.12
C PHE A 459 -1.79 6.36 8.09
N ASN A 460 -1.99 5.04 8.09
CA ASN A 460 -1.25 4.08 7.26
C ASN A 460 0.27 4.02 7.54
N SER A 461 0.73 4.59 8.66
CA SER A 461 2.09 4.43 9.14
C SER A 461 2.11 4.19 10.65
N PRO A 462 1.83 2.94 11.08
CA PRO A 462 1.90 2.56 12.49
C PRO A 462 3.28 2.78 13.11
N VAL A 463 4.30 3.00 12.28
CA VAL A 463 5.66 3.35 12.68
C VAL A 463 5.79 4.81 13.17
N TYR A 464 4.97 5.75 12.66
CA TYR A 464 5.09 7.20 12.94
C TYR A 464 3.94 7.79 13.76
N TYR A 465 2.78 7.13 13.82
CA TYR A 465 1.60 7.66 14.50
C TYR A 465 1.11 6.68 15.57
N ILE A 466 0.80 7.18 16.76
CA ILE A 466 0.18 6.40 17.83
C ILE A 466 -1.30 6.77 17.86
N ASP A 467 -2.09 6.05 17.08
CA ASP A 467 -3.56 6.18 17.05
C ASP A 467 -4.18 4.79 17.30
N PRO A 468 -4.34 4.40 18.58
CA PRO A 468 -4.79 3.06 18.94
C PRO A 468 -6.24 2.77 18.56
N THR A 469 -7.03 3.78 18.19
CA THR A 469 -8.48 3.68 17.95
C THR A 469 -8.90 4.06 16.52
N GLY A 470 -8.09 4.80 15.78
CA GLY A 470 -8.37 5.23 14.41
C GLY A 470 -9.26 6.47 14.32
N GLU A 471 -9.27 7.30 15.36
CA GLU A 471 -10.21 8.42 15.57
C GLU A 471 -9.49 9.78 15.58
N TYR A 472 -10.21 10.86 15.24
CA TYR A 472 -9.70 12.18 14.81
C TYR A 472 -8.71 12.86 15.80
N PRO A 473 -7.38 12.75 15.61
CA PRO A 473 -6.40 13.29 16.54
C PRO A 473 -5.85 14.65 16.06
N ILE A 474 -5.76 15.62 16.97
CA ILE A 474 -5.06 16.89 16.77
C ILE A 474 -3.57 16.69 17.06
N TYR A 475 -2.70 17.22 16.20
CA TYR A 475 -1.26 17.12 16.35
C TYR A 475 -0.63 18.49 16.62
N PHE A 476 0.05 18.63 17.75
CA PHE A 476 0.88 19.77 18.10
C PHE A 476 2.35 19.37 18.03
N MET A 477 3.19 20.27 17.50
CA MET A 477 4.63 20.18 17.67
C MET A 477 5.12 21.43 18.35
N THR A 478 5.88 21.26 19.41
CA THR A 478 6.57 22.35 20.08
C THR A 478 8.05 22.00 20.16
N ARG A 479 8.93 22.97 19.86
CA ARG A 479 10.38 22.74 19.88
C ARG A 479 11.14 23.98 20.30
N SER A 480 12.27 23.74 20.96
CA SER A 480 13.27 24.76 21.28
C SER A 480 14.47 24.58 20.37
N TYR A 481 15.02 25.67 19.83
CA TYR A 481 16.14 25.65 18.89
C TYR A 481 17.11 26.80 19.14
N ALA A 482 18.40 26.56 18.95
CA ALA A 482 19.44 27.56 19.13
C ALA A 482 19.64 28.34 17.82
N PRO A 483 19.21 29.60 17.70
CA PRO A 483 19.21 30.32 16.41
C PRO A 483 20.62 30.62 15.88
N PHE A 484 21.65 30.40 16.69
CA PHE A 484 23.02 30.76 16.41
C PHE A 484 23.78 29.67 15.65
N LYS A 485 24.81 30.07 14.89
CA LYS A 485 25.79 29.12 14.32
C LYS A 485 26.53 28.34 15.41
N THR A 486 26.95 29.04 16.45
CA THR A 486 27.68 28.51 17.60
C THR A 486 27.28 29.23 18.86
N PHE A 487 27.22 28.54 20.01
CA PHE A 487 26.74 29.10 21.28
C PHE A 487 27.43 28.45 22.49
N GLY A 488 27.08 28.92 23.69
CA GLY A 488 27.67 28.48 24.97
C GLY A 488 29.01 29.15 25.28
N PRO A 489 29.57 28.89 26.48
CA PRO A 489 30.82 29.52 26.91
C PRO A 489 31.93 29.24 25.89
N GLY A 490 32.65 30.30 25.47
CA GLY A 490 33.67 30.21 24.43
C GLY A 490 33.13 30.04 22.99
N ASN A 491 31.81 30.04 22.78
CA ASN A 491 31.13 29.70 21.53
C ASN A 491 31.52 28.31 21.00
N GLU A 492 31.71 27.34 21.89
CA GLU A 492 32.27 26.05 21.52
C GLU A 492 31.24 25.05 20.95
N TRP A 493 29.93 25.30 21.10
CA TRP A 493 28.87 24.37 20.71
C TRP A 493 28.19 24.76 19.41
N HIS A 494 27.88 23.80 18.55
CA HIS A 494 27.09 24.05 17.34
C HIS A 494 25.61 24.29 17.66
N GLY A 495 25.04 25.38 17.14
CA GLY A 495 23.60 25.64 17.19
C GLY A 495 22.88 25.27 15.90
N ASP A 496 21.57 25.53 15.84
CA ASP A 496 20.69 25.22 14.71
C ASP A 496 20.86 26.18 13.54
N ASN A 497 21.40 27.37 13.78
CA ASN A 497 21.72 28.38 12.76
C ASN A 497 20.53 28.70 11.82
N ARG A 498 19.35 28.92 12.40
CA ARG A 498 18.11 29.20 11.67
C ARG A 498 17.23 30.17 12.46
N GLY A 499 16.27 30.79 11.75
CA GLY A 499 15.15 31.48 12.37
C GLY A 499 13.95 30.55 12.58
N HIS A 500 12.81 31.15 12.93
CA HIS A 500 11.53 30.44 13.08
C HIS A 500 11.15 29.73 11.78
N SER A 501 10.54 28.55 11.91
CA SER A 501 10.22 27.74 10.75
C SER A 501 8.97 26.89 10.95
N ILE A 502 8.09 26.90 9.94
CA ILE A 502 6.98 25.94 9.82
C ILE A 502 7.43 24.58 9.29
N GLU A 503 8.68 24.46 8.83
CA GLU A 503 9.18 23.21 8.28
C GLU A 503 9.23 22.15 9.38
N LYS A 504 8.48 21.07 9.17
CA LYS A 504 8.34 19.96 10.13
C LYS A 504 9.69 19.42 10.61
N TYR A 505 10.68 19.39 9.72
CA TYR A 505 12.00 18.79 9.96
C TYR A 505 13.11 19.82 10.30
N ALA A 506 12.77 21.07 10.59
CA ALA A 506 13.78 22.02 11.04
C ALA A 506 14.45 21.54 12.33
N SER A 507 15.76 21.76 12.43
CA SER A 507 16.57 21.26 13.53
C SER A 507 16.18 21.89 14.87
N TYR A 508 16.40 21.17 15.97
CA TYR A 508 16.01 21.60 17.31
C TYR A 508 17.00 21.10 18.36
N ARG A 509 16.94 21.69 19.55
CA ARG A 509 17.60 21.23 20.77
C ARG A 509 16.69 20.32 21.58
N THR A 510 15.43 20.71 21.78
CA THR A 510 14.38 19.86 22.33
C THR A 510 13.12 19.94 21.46
N ARG A 511 12.33 18.87 21.42
CA ARG A 511 11.05 18.83 20.69
C ARG A 511 10.09 17.91 21.40
N VAL A 512 8.83 18.30 21.49
CA VAL A 512 7.73 17.41 21.82
C VAL A 512 6.69 17.40 20.71
N ILE A 513 6.18 16.21 20.44
CA ILE A 513 4.99 15.97 19.63
C ILE A 513 3.87 15.63 20.60
N ILE A 514 2.75 16.34 20.52
CA ILE A 514 1.58 16.09 21.35
C ILE A 514 0.42 15.73 20.44
N THR A 515 -0.15 14.55 20.66
CA THR A 515 -1.34 14.07 19.95
C THR A 515 -2.50 14.09 20.92
N HIS A 516 -3.60 14.75 20.55
CA HIS A 516 -4.79 14.88 21.39
C HIS A 516 -6.03 14.41 20.64
N ASP A 517 -6.66 13.35 21.12
CA ASP A 517 -7.93 12.86 20.61
C ASP A 517 -9.07 13.73 21.17
N THR A 518 -9.83 14.38 20.28
CA THR A 518 -10.90 15.30 20.69
C THR A 518 -12.20 14.62 21.13
N GLU A 519 -12.41 13.37 20.76
CA GLU A 519 -13.60 12.59 21.11
C GLU A 519 -13.37 11.80 22.39
N LEU A 520 -12.26 11.06 22.45
CA LEU A 520 -11.84 10.29 23.63
C LEU A 520 -11.24 11.18 24.72
N LYS A 521 -10.80 12.39 24.37
CA LYS A 521 -10.16 13.35 25.27
C LYS A 521 -8.93 12.78 25.95
N THR A 522 -8.13 12.07 25.15
CA THR A 522 -6.87 11.47 25.58
C THR A 522 -5.71 12.18 24.90
N THR A 523 -4.58 12.32 25.62
CA THR A 523 -3.39 13.00 25.10
C THR A 523 -2.20 12.08 25.20
N HIS A 524 -1.41 12.02 24.14
CA HIS A 524 -0.10 11.37 24.11
C HIS A 524 0.99 12.41 23.81
N ALA A 525 2.19 12.21 24.35
CA ALA A 525 3.32 13.12 24.16
C ALA A 525 4.62 12.36 23.95
N ASP A 526 5.26 12.58 22.80
CA ASP A 526 6.55 11.98 22.45
C ASP A 526 7.66 13.04 22.31
N GLY A 527 8.76 12.81 23.02
CA GLY A 527 9.93 13.67 22.98
C GLY A 527 10.89 13.28 21.87
N GLY A 528 11.44 14.27 21.17
CA GLY A 528 12.42 14.11 20.10
C GLY A 528 13.82 13.75 20.61
N ARG A 529 14.80 13.79 19.69
CA ARG A 529 16.21 13.55 19.99
C ARG A 529 17.08 14.42 19.10
N SER A 530 18.02 15.16 19.70
CA SER A 530 18.90 16.09 18.99
C SER A 530 20.36 15.73 19.21
N ARG A 531 21.23 16.07 18.25
CA ARG A 531 22.68 15.92 18.41
C ARG A 531 23.27 17.23 18.92
N SER A 532 24.11 17.14 19.94
CA SER A 532 24.86 18.25 20.53
C SER A 532 26.34 17.94 20.45
N TYR A 533 27.12 18.84 19.83
CA TYR A 533 28.55 18.63 19.64
C TYR A 533 29.33 19.93 19.62
N THR A 534 30.60 19.85 20.04
CA THR A 534 31.53 20.98 20.00
C THR A 534 32.15 21.16 18.62
N ILE A 535 32.65 22.37 18.32
CA ILE A 535 33.34 22.69 17.06
C ILE A 535 34.55 21.77 16.83
N ASP A 536 35.27 21.45 17.89
CA ASP A 536 36.42 20.53 17.85
C ASP A 536 36.02 19.05 17.88
N LYS A 537 34.72 18.75 17.99
CA LYS A 537 34.11 17.42 18.05
C LYS A 537 34.59 16.53 19.20
N LYS A 538 35.26 17.08 20.22
CA LYS A 538 35.68 16.29 21.38
C LYS A 538 34.51 15.89 22.27
N LYS A 539 33.42 16.67 22.24
CA LYS A 539 32.16 16.36 22.91
C LYS A 539 31.10 16.22 21.83
N ASP A 540 30.41 15.08 21.82
CA ASP A 540 29.40 14.74 20.81
C ASP A 540 28.47 13.66 21.36
N ALA A 541 27.20 13.98 21.50
CA ALA A 541 26.19 13.04 21.98
C ALA A 541 24.81 13.37 21.39
N TYR A 542 23.92 12.38 21.48
CA TYR A 542 22.51 12.56 21.16
C TYR A 542 21.68 12.70 22.44
N SER A 543 21.19 13.91 22.68
CA SER A 543 20.32 14.28 23.79
C SER A 543 18.86 13.91 23.52
N PRO A 544 18.22 13.10 24.39
CA PRO A 544 16.77 12.89 24.34
C PRO A 544 16.00 14.11 24.86
N THR A 545 14.79 14.32 24.35
CA THR A 545 13.77 15.11 25.04
C THR A 545 12.88 14.14 25.81
N HIS A 546 12.75 14.35 27.11
CA HIS A 546 11.84 13.65 28.00
C HIS A 546 10.49 14.35 28.06
N THR A 547 9.43 13.61 28.38
CA THR A 547 8.08 14.15 28.49
C THR A 547 7.42 13.72 29.80
N SER A 548 6.66 14.63 30.40
CA SER A 548 5.75 14.38 31.51
C SER A 548 4.37 14.90 31.12
N ASN A 549 3.44 13.97 30.91
CA ASN A 549 2.09 14.27 30.46
C ASN A 549 1.11 14.28 31.65
N ARG A 550 0.65 15.47 32.02
CA ARG A 550 -0.34 15.72 33.09
C ARG A 550 -1.73 16.03 32.54
N SER A 551 -1.94 15.86 31.24
CA SER A 551 -3.19 16.19 30.53
C SER A 551 -4.40 15.43 31.10
N LYS A 552 -5.56 16.09 31.11
CA LYS A 552 -6.83 15.52 31.55
C LYS A 552 -7.99 16.03 30.72
N GLY A 553 -8.76 15.11 30.15
CA GLY A 553 -9.90 15.51 29.34
C GLY A 553 -9.45 16.40 28.18
N SER A 554 -10.10 17.55 28.00
CA SER A 554 -9.78 18.50 26.94
C SER A 554 -8.59 19.43 27.27
N ASP A 555 -8.03 19.30 28.47
CA ASP A 555 -6.88 20.08 28.92
C ASP A 555 -5.60 19.29 28.68
N ILE A 556 -4.77 19.80 27.78
CA ILE A 556 -3.43 19.36 27.46
C ILE A 556 -2.47 20.05 28.42
N ASP A 557 -1.67 19.28 29.14
CA ASP A 557 -0.59 19.77 30.00
C ASP A 557 0.60 18.83 29.83
N VAL A 558 1.55 19.24 29.00
CA VAL A 558 2.74 18.45 28.66
C VAL A 558 3.98 19.26 28.99
N HIS A 559 4.79 18.72 29.90
CA HIS A 559 6.13 19.19 30.19
C HIS A 559 7.13 18.40 29.35
N SER A 560 7.94 19.09 28.55
CA SER A 560 9.05 18.52 27.80
C SER A 560 10.36 19.14 28.25
N TYR A 561 11.38 18.31 28.49
CA TYR A 561 12.67 18.76 29.01
C TYR A 561 13.82 17.93 28.44
N GLY A 562 15.01 18.51 28.37
CA GLY A 562 16.19 17.73 27.98
C GLY A 562 17.49 18.53 27.98
N GLY A 563 18.50 17.94 28.61
CA GLY A 563 19.84 18.51 28.77
C GLY A 563 20.83 18.04 27.72
N ASN A 564 22.04 18.59 27.79
CA ASN A 564 23.13 18.25 26.89
C ASN A 564 23.92 17.04 27.39
N GLU A 565 23.66 15.85 26.82
CA GLU A 565 24.34 14.59 27.19
C GLU A 565 25.85 14.61 26.94
N ALA A 566 26.33 15.48 26.04
CA ALA A 566 27.75 15.63 25.77
C ALA A 566 28.48 16.49 26.83
N GLN A 567 27.72 17.10 27.77
CA GLN A 567 28.24 17.97 28.82
C GLN A 567 27.66 17.58 30.18
N ILE A 568 28.49 16.92 30.99
CA ILE A 568 28.13 16.55 32.37
C ILE A 568 27.70 17.81 33.15
N GLY A 569 26.54 17.72 33.80
CA GLY A 569 25.97 18.80 34.63
C GLY A 569 25.31 19.93 33.86
N ALA A 570 25.06 19.78 32.55
CA ALA A 570 24.26 20.74 31.81
C ALA A 570 22.81 20.72 32.31
N PRO A 571 22.20 21.89 32.57
CA PRO A 571 20.78 21.97 32.89
C PRO A 571 19.92 21.55 31.69
N ASP A 572 18.68 21.16 31.98
CA ASP A 572 17.69 20.84 30.96
C ASP A 572 17.20 22.13 30.26
N ILE A 573 16.65 21.98 29.05
CA ILE A 573 15.81 22.99 28.43
C ILE A 573 14.37 22.59 28.71
N ASP A 574 13.69 23.28 29.61
CA ASP A 574 12.33 23.00 30.04
C ASP A 574 11.30 23.80 29.22
N GLN A 575 10.19 23.13 28.87
CA GLN A 575 9.06 23.72 28.16
C GLN A 575 7.74 23.07 28.57
N PHE A 576 6.72 23.88 28.79
CA PHE A 576 5.39 23.46 29.20
C PHE A 576 4.37 23.90 28.15
N THR A 577 3.69 22.93 27.56
CA THR A 577 2.61 23.17 26.59
C THR A 577 1.28 22.92 27.28
N LYS A 578 0.55 24.01 27.57
CA LYS A 578 -0.70 23.99 28.31
C LYS A 578 -1.83 24.54 27.45
N PHE A 579 -2.66 23.68 26.88
CA PHE A 579 -3.77 24.07 26.00
C PHE A 579 -5.10 23.47 26.45
N THR A 580 -6.19 24.19 26.19
CA THR A 580 -7.54 23.66 26.24
C THR A 580 -8.07 23.61 24.81
N THR A 581 -8.59 22.45 24.41
CA THR A 581 -9.24 22.26 23.10
C THR A 581 -10.76 22.27 23.24
N LYS A 582 -11.44 22.90 22.29
CA LYS A 582 -12.91 22.93 22.25
C LYS A 582 -13.41 22.84 20.82
N ILE A 583 -14.36 21.93 20.59
CA ILE A 583 -15.10 21.84 19.34
C ILE A 583 -16.34 22.73 19.42
N GLU A 584 -16.47 23.68 18.50
CA GLU A 584 -17.68 24.47 18.31
C GLU A 584 -18.44 23.94 17.09
N GLY A 585 -19.63 23.40 17.32
CA GLY A 585 -20.46 22.77 16.30
C GLY A 585 -20.49 21.25 16.41
N ASN A 586 -20.68 20.57 15.28
CA ASN A 586 -20.73 19.11 15.22
C ASN A 586 -19.46 18.60 14.52
N ILE A 587 -18.67 17.79 15.22
CA ILE A 587 -17.39 17.25 14.74
C ILE A 587 -17.50 16.47 13.43
N ASN A 588 -18.66 15.84 13.17
CA ASN A 588 -18.95 15.11 11.93
C ASN A 588 -19.33 16.02 10.74
N LYS A 589 -19.26 17.34 10.92
CA LYS A 589 -19.53 18.37 9.91
C LYS A 589 -18.42 19.42 9.95
N ASP A 590 -18.49 20.39 9.04
CA ASP A 590 -17.63 21.57 9.12
C ASP A 590 -17.83 22.30 10.45
N HIS A 591 -16.81 22.30 11.30
CA HIS A 591 -16.83 22.82 12.66
C HIS A 591 -15.66 23.78 12.91
N ILE A 592 -15.58 24.32 14.12
CA ILE A 592 -14.44 25.13 14.55
C ILE A 592 -13.72 24.39 15.68
N LEU A 593 -12.42 24.23 15.52
CA LEU A 593 -11.51 23.78 16.57
C LEU A 593 -10.91 25.02 17.23
N SER A 594 -11.32 25.28 18.46
CA SER A 594 -10.83 26.38 19.29
C SER A 594 -9.75 25.86 20.23
N ILE A 595 -8.59 26.51 20.21
CA ILE A 595 -7.44 26.18 21.08
C ILE A 595 -7.04 27.44 21.81
N THR A 596 -6.99 27.34 23.13
CA THR A 596 -6.57 28.44 24.00
C THR A 596 -5.56 27.92 25.02
N GLY A 597 -4.55 28.72 25.35
CA GLY A 597 -3.61 28.38 26.41
C GLY A 597 -2.26 29.03 26.23
N THR A 598 -1.23 28.43 26.81
CA THR A 598 0.10 29.01 26.87
C THR A 598 1.20 27.99 26.59
N ILE A 599 2.34 28.52 26.15
CA ILE A 599 3.61 27.80 26.22
C ILE A 599 4.53 28.61 27.12
N SER A 600 5.11 27.95 28.11
CA SER A 600 6.03 28.52 29.10
C SER A 600 7.28 27.66 29.24
N GLY A 601 8.28 28.12 29.97
CA GLY A 601 9.50 27.35 30.28
C GLY A 601 10.73 28.24 30.31
N ASP A 602 11.88 27.68 29.94
CA ASP A 602 13.16 28.38 30.07
C ASP A 602 13.35 29.48 29.01
N ASP A 603 13.95 30.58 29.46
CA ASP A 603 14.25 31.78 28.68
C ASP A 603 15.27 31.57 27.55
N PHE A 604 15.87 30.37 27.45
CA PHE A 604 16.81 29.97 26.41
C PHE A 604 16.54 28.53 25.96
N PRO A 605 16.70 28.16 24.68
CA PRO A 605 16.92 29.01 23.51
C PRO A 605 15.57 29.51 22.93
N ASN A 606 15.49 29.82 21.63
CA ASN A 606 14.21 30.19 20.99
C ASN A 606 13.23 29.02 21.04
N GLN A 607 11.93 29.33 21.02
CA GLN A 607 10.86 28.32 21.02
C GLN A 607 9.85 28.59 19.90
N GLU A 608 9.24 27.53 19.38
CA GLU A 608 8.18 27.61 18.38
C GLU A 608 7.15 26.51 18.56
N SER A 609 5.88 26.82 18.26
CA SER A 609 4.77 25.88 18.34
C SER A 609 3.85 25.93 17.13
N LEU A 610 3.46 24.75 16.69
CA LEU A 610 2.77 24.49 15.44
C LEU A 610 1.64 23.48 15.67
N ILE A 611 0.56 23.60 14.92
CA ILE A 611 -0.51 22.61 14.84
C ILE A 611 -0.65 22.11 13.39
N TYR A 612 -0.91 20.82 13.26
CA TYR A 612 -1.02 20.14 11.98
C TYR A 612 -2.35 19.41 11.87
N ASP A 613 -2.89 19.39 10.66
CA ASP A 613 -3.94 18.44 10.30
C ASP A 613 -3.40 17.18 9.62
N ALA A 614 -4.28 16.22 9.38
CA ALA A 614 -3.97 14.95 8.71
C ALA A 614 -3.49 15.12 7.25
N LYS A 615 -3.76 16.25 6.60
CA LYS A 615 -3.30 16.56 5.23
C LYS A 615 -1.96 17.32 5.22
N GLY A 616 -1.36 17.54 6.39
CA GLY A 616 -0.10 18.26 6.53
C GLY A 616 -0.25 19.79 6.46
N ASN A 617 -1.48 20.31 6.44
CA ASN A 617 -1.66 21.76 6.57
C ASN A 617 -1.20 22.19 7.96
N THR A 618 -0.38 23.23 7.99
CA THR A 618 0.31 23.67 9.21
C THR A 618 -0.10 25.08 9.56
N LEU A 619 -0.42 25.32 10.83
CA LEU A 619 -0.67 26.66 11.36
C LEU A 619 0.29 26.95 12.50
N TRP A 620 0.82 28.17 12.51
CA TRP A 620 1.53 28.71 13.67
C TRP A 620 0.59 28.87 14.87
N LEU A 621 1.06 28.42 16.03
CA LEU A 621 0.47 28.77 17.32
C LEU A 621 1.23 29.92 17.99
N GLY A 622 2.54 30.00 17.75
CA GLY A 622 3.37 31.14 18.10
C GLY A 622 4.86 30.81 18.16
N ASN A 623 5.66 31.83 18.43
CA ASN A 623 7.10 31.74 18.56
C ASN A 623 7.61 32.63 19.70
N PHE A 624 8.80 32.33 20.20
CA PHE A 624 9.50 33.07 21.25
C PHE A 624 10.97 33.18 20.89
N GLU A 625 11.52 34.37 21.13
CA GLU A 625 12.94 34.67 20.93
C GLU A 625 13.61 34.87 22.27
N THR A 626 14.69 34.13 22.50
CA THR A 626 15.44 34.19 23.76
C THR A 626 15.98 35.59 24.02
N SER A 627 15.83 36.05 25.27
CA SER A 627 16.50 37.25 25.78
C SER A 627 17.95 36.96 26.22
N GLY A 628 18.31 35.68 26.34
CA GLY A 628 19.60 35.19 26.80
C GLY A 628 20.72 35.39 25.79
N ASP A 629 21.91 35.77 26.28
CA ASP A 629 23.05 35.97 25.41
C ASP A 629 23.60 34.64 24.86
N ARG A 630 24.13 34.65 23.64
CA ARG A 630 24.62 33.46 22.95
C ARG A 630 25.70 32.70 23.73
N GLN A 631 26.52 33.35 24.55
CA GLN A 631 27.63 32.72 25.26
C GLN A 631 27.22 32.17 26.62
N TRP A 632 26.43 32.91 27.38
CA TRP A 632 26.10 32.59 28.77
C TRP A 632 24.63 32.24 29.00
N GLY A 633 23.74 32.45 28.02
CA GLY A 633 22.35 32.01 28.06
C GLY A 633 22.18 30.54 28.47
N PRO A 634 22.92 29.57 27.88
CA PRO A 634 22.84 28.16 28.27
C PRO A 634 23.25 27.86 29.72
N VAL A 635 23.89 28.79 30.42
CA VAL A 635 24.32 28.58 31.82
C VAL A 635 23.69 29.55 32.80
N LYS A 636 22.91 30.54 32.33
CA LYS A 636 22.23 31.54 33.16
C LYS A 636 20.71 31.43 33.08
N ASN A 637 20.18 31.00 31.94
CA ASN A 637 18.75 31.07 31.60
C ASN A 637 18.10 29.67 31.46
N LEU A 638 18.79 28.62 31.93
CA LEU A 638 18.30 27.23 31.97
C LEU A 638 18.17 26.71 33.42
N TRP A 639 18.43 27.55 34.43
CA TRP A 639 18.40 27.11 35.83
C TRP A 639 17.01 27.29 36.42
N GLY A 640 16.25 26.21 36.48
CA GLY A 640 14.87 26.25 36.93
C GLY A 640 14.05 25.27 36.10
N LYS A 641 12.74 25.45 36.12
CA LYS A 641 11.84 24.90 35.08
C LYS A 641 10.98 26.00 34.46
N ASP A 642 10.82 27.11 35.18
CA ASP A 642 10.12 28.31 34.73
C ASP A 642 8.72 28.03 34.15
N GLU A 643 8.00 27.08 34.77
CA GLU A 643 6.67 26.62 34.34
C GLU A 643 5.62 27.74 34.25
N ASP A 644 5.78 28.79 35.06
CA ASP A 644 4.88 29.95 35.09
C ASP A 644 5.36 31.13 34.22
N ASP A 645 6.53 31.02 33.58
CA ASP A 645 7.06 32.07 32.68
C ASP A 645 6.50 31.91 31.27
N VAL A 646 5.46 32.68 30.94
CA VAL A 646 4.70 32.53 29.71
C VAL A 646 5.38 33.23 28.54
N HIS A 647 5.83 32.44 27.57
CA HIS A 647 6.46 32.92 26.35
C HIS A 647 5.46 33.15 25.21
N ILE A 648 4.50 32.24 25.05
CA ILE A 648 3.56 32.26 23.93
C ILE A 648 2.14 32.15 24.46
N ASN A 649 1.28 33.10 24.08
CA ASN A 649 -0.14 33.04 24.33
C ASN A 649 -0.85 32.52 23.07
N VAL A 650 -1.60 31.44 23.20
CA VAL A 650 -2.34 30.81 22.10
C VAL A 650 -3.82 31.09 22.25
N ASN A 651 -4.41 31.68 21.23
CA ASN A 651 -5.86 31.81 21.07
C ASN A 651 -6.20 31.76 19.59
N ILE A 652 -6.56 30.57 19.12
CA ILE A 652 -6.81 30.30 17.70
C ILE A 652 -8.12 29.55 17.53
N ARG A 653 -8.90 29.94 16.51
CA ARG A 653 -10.15 29.28 16.12
C ARG A 653 -10.01 28.80 14.69
N ILE A 654 -9.79 27.51 14.50
CA ILE A 654 -9.47 26.92 13.21
C ILE A 654 -10.76 26.41 12.58
N LYS A 655 -11.08 26.84 11.36
CA LYS A 655 -12.18 26.26 10.59
C LYS A 655 -11.72 24.90 10.06
N VAL A 656 -12.45 23.85 10.42
CA VAL A 656 -12.16 22.47 10.01
C VAL A 656 -13.32 21.94 9.19
N ASN A 657 -13.07 21.20 8.11
CA ASN A 657 -14.14 20.50 7.40
C ASN A 657 -14.53 19.18 8.10
N SER A 658 -15.60 18.54 7.63
CA SER A 658 -16.04 17.23 8.12
C SER A 658 -15.00 16.09 8.00
N GLU A 659 -13.92 16.31 7.25
CA GLU A 659 -12.82 15.36 7.06
C GLU A 659 -11.62 15.67 7.97
N GLY A 660 -11.72 16.67 8.84
CA GLY A 660 -10.63 17.01 9.73
C GLY A 660 -9.51 17.88 9.13
N THR A 661 -9.74 18.46 7.95
CA THR A 661 -8.78 19.33 7.25
C THR A 661 -9.00 20.80 7.62
N PHE A 662 -7.91 21.51 7.92
CA PHE A 662 -7.92 22.95 8.17
C PHE A 662 -8.27 23.72 6.89
N LYS A 663 -9.16 24.71 7.02
CA LYS A 663 -9.57 25.61 5.94
C LYS A 663 -9.03 27.02 6.12
N GLY A 664 -8.74 27.40 7.35
CA GLY A 664 -8.28 28.74 7.72
C GLY A 664 -8.55 29.05 9.17
N VAL A 665 -8.24 30.26 9.59
CA VAL A 665 -8.43 30.75 10.95
C VAL A 665 -9.57 31.76 10.99
N MET A 666 -10.54 31.53 11.88
CA MET A 666 -11.67 32.40 12.11
C MET A 666 -11.26 33.52 13.08
N GLN A 667 -11.33 34.78 12.62
CA GLN A 667 -11.13 35.96 13.45
C GLN A 667 -12.40 36.80 13.52
N LYS A 668 -12.58 37.53 14.62
CA LYS A 668 -13.61 38.56 14.74
C LYS A 668 -12.98 39.91 14.44
N ASP A 669 -13.61 40.71 13.58
CA ASP A 669 -13.23 42.11 13.38
C ASP A 669 -13.71 42.99 14.54
N LYS A 670 -13.41 44.30 14.46
CA LYS A 670 -13.74 45.29 15.50
C LYS A 670 -15.25 45.43 15.75
N ASP A 671 -16.07 45.03 14.78
CA ASP A 671 -17.54 45.05 14.86
C ASP A 671 -18.12 43.69 15.29
N GLY A 672 -17.25 42.72 15.62
CA GLY A 672 -17.63 41.39 16.08
C GLY A 672 -18.03 40.43 14.95
N LYS A 673 -17.87 40.82 13.69
CA LYS A 673 -18.18 39.97 12.54
C LYS A 673 -17.05 38.97 12.29
N GLU A 674 -17.43 37.72 12.05
CA GLU A 674 -16.46 36.65 11.79
C GLU A 674 -15.99 36.68 10.34
N ASN A 675 -14.67 36.71 10.16
CA ASN A 675 -14.01 36.58 8.87
C ASN A 675 -12.99 35.44 8.95
N MET A 676 -12.85 34.67 7.87
CA MET A 676 -11.88 33.58 7.77
C MET A 676 -10.62 34.06 7.03
N ILE A 677 -9.48 33.89 7.67
CA ILE A 677 -8.16 34.15 7.10
C ILE A 677 -7.60 32.83 6.58
N SER A 678 -6.98 32.85 5.40
CA SER A 678 -6.35 31.65 4.83
C SER A 678 -5.16 31.19 5.68
N ILE A 679 -4.80 29.91 5.57
CA ILE A 679 -3.64 29.33 6.30
C ILE A 679 -2.35 30.09 5.99
N ASP A 680 -2.10 30.39 4.71
CA ASP A 680 -0.92 31.13 4.28
C ASP A 680 -0.88 32.56 4.84
N GLU A 681 -2.02 33.23 4.87
CA GLU A 681 -2.13 34.60 5.39
C GLU A 681 -1.96 34.63 6.90
N TRP A 682 -2.52 33.66 7.64
CA TRP A 682 -2.27 33.52 9.07
C TRP A 682 -0.77 33.31 9.36
N ASN A 683 -0.13 32.40 8.62
CA ASN A 683 1.27 32.05 8.85
C ASN A 683 2.25 33.18 8.52
N LYS A 684 1.88 34.16 7.70
CA LYS A 684 2.71 35.34 7.43
C LYS A 684 2.92 36.22 8.65
N ASN A 685 2.03 36.15 9.65
CA ASN A 685 2.14 36.96 10.87
C ASN A 685 3.28 36.53 11.81
N PHE A 686 3.94 35.40 11.52
CA PHE A 686 4.99 34.80 12.35
C PHE A 686 6.34 34.67 11.63
N ARG A 687 6.45 35.26 10.43
CA ARG A 687 7.66 35.23 9.59
C ARG A 687 8.57 36.42 9.83
#